data_AF-A0A7C2LJA2-F1
#
_entry.id   AF-A0A7C2LJA2-F1
#
_cell.length_a   1.000
_cell.length_b   1.000
_cell.length_c   1.000
_cell.angle_alpha   90.00
_cell.angle_beta   90.00
_cell.angle_gamma   90.00
#
_symmetry.space_group_name_H-M   'P 1'
#
loop_
_entity.id
_entity.type
_entity.pdbx_description
1 polymer ?
#
loop_
_entity_poly.entity_id
_entity_poly.type
_entity_poly.pdbx_seq_one_letter_code
_entity_poly.pdbx_strand_id
1 'polypeptide(L)'
;MHPLTRSASTPHRKRRLSVDIAHFLKEEVPLFRFVEPRLIDTLVQDSTVTTFEEHEAVIEFGEEGHFVGILLEGTAEVSVYDDAGNKRQIEILSKGAVFGEMSLMSGDKTVADVIGLSRCRALLIPHPLLSEVLVSHPHMIAEISELIKKRLETIRPSDHDNLLKRALRKSLDPYGLSLKKPGAPERILALSFTGEELSFTLHETKEGTRLAAGVFKELSTEKSHFVFFNGKEEQRFPVPHRELGALFSLLEKALFTGEKAPLAGPEQVTAVGHHLISGGDVFSSSTLLSNDALAKLETLNALHKEFNAPGVAAAHEARTRFPQATHVAVFDSSFHSSLPPYAFLYALPYELVVEKKVRRRGYHGITHQYAALKAAQYLNRPYNELEVAVCFLDTESSLCAVDHGRSVEVSAGFTPADGLVAGNSAGSVDPNLLFYLTDQAGFSYRETSALFREKGGLKGLSGISPSLREIEAHADLGHHRALLAYKLYCYSIRKKIGEALAAMGGLDVLVFTGSIGYASPGIRSLACQGLDAMGIALDEKRNRALLESDETALISRSDSPVKVLVVRPNRTLMIARETLKALSAEKASKLLQKQEAIPVPIEVSAHHVHLTARHVAALFGAGHGLEVAHPLSQPGQFASKQTVTLVGPKGMIDRVRVLGPERAATQVEIAMTEQFKLGIEPPIRESGDIDGSPGVVIEGPAGSVILEKGVICARRHIHMSPDDALRFGLHDKDVVRVRVSGDRELVFGDVVVRVHPSYRLMMHIDTDEANASHVKDGQIGYIEGIQRRE
;
A
#
# COMPACT_ATOMS: atom_id res chain seq x y z
N MET A 1 3.60 -31.94 32.96
CA MET A 1 3.72 -33.00 31.94
C MET A 1 4.99 -32.74 31.13
N HIS A 2 5.87 -33.74 31.01
CA HIS A 2 7.18 -33.62 30.35
C HIS A 2 7.07 -33.17 28.89
N PRO A 3 7.93 -32.25 28.40
CA PRO A 3 8.05 -31.98 26.99
C PRO A 3 8.83 -33.12 26.31
N LEU A 4 8.18 -33.79 25.36
CA LEU A 4 8.80 -34.81 24.51
C LEU A 4 9.87 -34.16 23.63
N THR A 5 11.08 -34.69 23.74
CA THR A 5 12.26 -34.36 22.94
C THR A 5 12.04 -34.73 21.47
N ARG A 6 12.10 -33.73 20.58
CA ARG A 6 12.16 -33.95 19.12
C ARG A 6 13.51 -34.60 18.77
N SER A 7 13.47 -35.85 18.31
CA SER A 7 14.64 -36.59 17.84
C SER A 7 15.22 -35.96 16.56
N ALA A 8 16.50 -35.56 16.61
CA ALA A 8 17.23 -35.11 15.43
C ALA A 8 17.63 -36.31 14.55
N SER A 9 17.18 -36.33 13.30
CA SER A 9 17.52 -37.37 12.31
C SER A 9 18.92 -37.18 11.71
N THR A 10 19.66 -38.27 11.50
CA THR A 10 21.00 -38.29 10.89
C THR A 10 21.03 -37.88 9.40
N PRO A 11 22.16 -37.34 8.86
CA PRO A 11 22.27 -36.83 7.49
C PRO A 11 21.93 -37.86 6.40
N HIS A 12 22.28 -39.13 6.60
CA HIS A 12 21.94 -40.22 5.68
C HIS A 12 20.44 -40.51 5.59
N ARG A 13 19.70 -40.32 6.69
CA ARG A 13 18.24 -40.55 6.73
C ARG A 13 17.49 -39.43 6.01
N LYS A 14 17.92 -38.17 6.18
CA LYS A 14 17.39 -37.01 5.42
C LYS A 14 17.55 -37.19 3.91
N ARG A 15 18.74 -37.62 3.46
CA ARG A 15 19.03 -37.81 2.03
C ARG A 15 18.24 -38.95 1.39
N ARG A 16 17.89 -40.00 2.14
CA ARG A 16 17.06 -41.11 1.64
C ARG A 16 15.57 -40.72 1.56
N LEU A 17 15.09 -39.96 2.55
CA LEU A 17 13.73 -39.41 2.56
C LEU A 17 13.49 -38.41 1.42
N SER A 18 14.49 -37.60 1.04
CA SER A 18 14.35 -36.67 -0.08
C SER A 18 14.24 -37.38 -1.44
N VAL A 19 14.98 -38.49 -1.64
CA VAL A 19 14.92 -39.28 -2.89
C VAL A 19 13.56 -39.95 -3.09
N ASP A 20 12.95 -40.50 -2.02
CA ASP A 20 11.61 -41.10 -2.10
C ASP A 20 10.53 -40.07 -2.44
N ILE A 21 10.61 -38.86 -1.85
CA ILE A 21 9.65 -37.78 -2.12
C ILE A 21 9.81 -37.28 -3.56
N ALA A 22 11.04 -37.07 -4.03
CA ALA A 22 11.27 -36.60 -5.40
C ALA A 22 10.74 -37.60 -6.44
N HIS A 23 10.93 -38.91 -6.22
CA HIS A 23 10.36 -39.94 -7.06
C HIS A 23 8.82 -39.92 -7.04
N PHE A 24 8.22 -39.83 -5.85
CA PHE A 24 6.76 -39.70 -5.70
C PHE A 24 6.20 -38.48 -6.43
N LEU A 25 6.82 -37.30 -6.30
CA LEU A 25 6.39 -36.10 -7.00
C LEU A 25 6.41 -36.29 -8.52
N LYS A 26 7.49 -36.90 -9.05
CA LYS A 26 7.66 -37.11 -10.49
C LYS A 26 6.61 -38.07 -11.08
N GLU A 27 6.30 -39.16 -10.37
CA GLU A 27 5.45 -40.24 -10.88
C GLU A 27 3.96 -40.03 -10.56
N GLU A 28 3.62 -39.56 -9.35
CA GLU A 28 2.25 -39.54 -8.85
C GLU A 28 1.61 -38.13 -8.82
N VAL A 29 2.38 -37.04 -8.98
CA VAL A 29 1.86 -35.66 -8.90
C VAL A 29 1.91 -35.00 -10.28
N PRO A 30 0.75 -34.72 -10.94
CA PRO A 30 0.70 -34.15 -12.29
C PRO A 30 1.57 -32.90 -12.47
N LEU A 31 1.58 -32.03 -11.46
CA LEU A 31 2.36 -30.79 -11.43
C LEU A 31 3.85 -31.00 -11.73
N PHE A 32 4.47 -32.12 -11.33
CA PHE A 32 5.91 -32.35 -11.50
C PHE A 32 6.27 -33.34 -12.61
N ARG A 33 5.27 -33.87 -13.34
CA ARG A 33 5.46 -34.92 -14.35
C ARG A 33 6.49 -34.58 -15.41
N PHE A 34 6.59 -33.31 -15.82
CA PHE A 34 7.52 -32.85 -16.86
C PHE A 34 8.76 -32.13 -16.32
N VAL A 35 8.93 -32.07 -15.00
CA VAL A 35 10.05 -31.37 -14.36
C VAL A 35 11.27 -32.28 -14.24
N GLU A 36 12.45 -31.77 -14.51
CA GLU A 36 13.69 -32.55 -14.45
C GLU A 36 13.96 -33.04 -13.01
N PRO A 37 14.37 -34.30 -12.80
CA PRO A 37 14.54 -34.87 -11.45
C PRO A 37 15.47 -34.04 -10.54
N ARG A 38 16.53 -33.46 -11.11
CA ARG A 38 17.47 -32.61 -10.36
C ARG A 38 16.79 -31.38 -9.75
N LEU A 39 15.85 -30.78 -10.47
CA LEU A 39 15.13 -29.61 -10.00
C LEU A 39 14.10 -29.98 -8.93
N ILE A 40 13.45 -31.14 -9.08
CA ILE A 40 12.57 -31.70 -8.04
C ILE A 40 13.36 -31.97 -6.77
N ASP A 41 14.57 -32.54 -6.87
CA ASP A 41 15.45 -32.78 -5.72
C ASP A 41 15.78 -31.46 -4.99
N THR A 42 16.10 -30.39 -5.73
CA THR A 42 16.34 -29.06 -5.16
C THR A 42 15.08 -28.51 -4.47
N LEU A 43 13.92 -28.59 -5.12
CA LEU A 43 12.65 -28.16 -4.54
C LEU A 43 12.35 -28.89 -3.23
N VAL A 44 12.50 -30.21 -3.20
CA VAL A 44 12.25 -31.02 -1.99
C VAL A 44 13.24 -30.68 -0.88
N GLN A 45 14.50 -30.43 -1.22
CA GLN A 45 15.55 -30.09 -0.25
C GLN A 45 15.26 -28.75 0.45
N ASP A 46 14.75 -27.77 -0.28
CA ASP A 46 14.45 -26.42 0.21
C ASP A 46 13.00 -26.25 0.67
N SER A 47 12.25 -27.36 0.75
CA SER A 47 10.88 -27.43 1.25
C SER A 47 10.80 -28.09 2.62
N THR A 48 9.67 -27.94 3.31
CA THR A 48 9.45 -28.53 4.64
C THR A 48 8.43 -29.65 4.59
N VAL A 49 8.73 -30.79 5.21
CA VAL A 49 7.75 -31.87 5.42
C VAL A 49 7.17 -31.73 6.81
N THR A 50 5.85 -31.56 6.90
CA THR A 50 5.10 -31.38 8.15
C THR A 50 4.05 -32.47 8.31
N THR A 51 3.78 -32.87 9.55
CA THR A 51 2.71 -33.80 9.90
C THR A 51 1.66 -33.05 10.70
N PHE A 52 0.40 -33.28 10.35
CA PHE A 52 -0.78 -32.69 10.96
C PHE A 52 -1.65 -33.83 11.49
N GLU A 53 -2.12 -33.72 12.71
CA GLU A 53 -3.01 -34.69 13.33
C GLU A 53 -4.44 -34.55 12.78
N GLU A 54 -5.30 -35.52 13.07
CA GLU A 54 -6.69 -35.50 12.63
C GLU A 54 -7.42 -34.27 13.21
N HIS A 55 -8.20 -33.58 12.37
CA HIS A 55 -8.88 -32.30 12.64
C HIS A 55 -7.95 -31.09 12.85
N GLU A 56 -6.64 -31.24 12.66
CA GLU A 56 -5.70 -30.11 12.63
C GLU A 56 -5.81 -29.38 11.28
N ALA A 57 -5.81 -28.05 11.32
CA ALA A 57 -5.79 -27.22 10.13
C ALA A 57 -4.38 -27.18 9.53
N VAL A 58 -4.29 -27.48 8.23
CA VAL A 58 -3.09 -27.32 7.42
C VAL A 58 -3.00 -25.90 6.87
N ILE A 59 -4.15 -25.32 6.52
CA ILE A 59 -4.34 -23.92 6.12
C ILE A 59 -5.60 -23.42 6.83
N GLU A 60 -5.53 -22.27 7.48
CA GLU A 60 -6.72 -21.61 8.03
C GLU A 60 -7.19 -20.46 7.14
N PHE A 61 -8.51 -20.26 7.06
CA PHE A 61 -9.16 -19.16 6.35
C PHE A 61 -8.72 -17.82 6.94
N GLY A 62 -8.24 -16.91 6.09
CA GLY A 62 -7.75 -15.57 6.46
C GLY A 62 -6.25 -15.49 6.75
N GLU A 63 -5.54 -16.61 6.71
CA GLU A 63 -4.08 -16.64 6.83
C GLU A 63 -3.38 -16.23 5.53
N GLU A 64 -2.09 -15.90 5.60
CA GLU A 64 -1.30 -15.66 4.40
C GLU A 64 -0.99 -16.97 3.68
N GLY A 65 -1.26 -16.98 2.38
CA GLY A 65 -0.82 -18.03 1.50
C GLY A 65 0.68 -17.94 1.29
N HIS A 66 1.38 -18.94 1.80
CA HIS A 66 2.83 -18.89 2.01
C HIS A 66 3.58 -20.02 1.31
N PHE A 67 2.85 -21.07 0.96
CA PHE A 67 3.37 -22.27 0.38
C PHE A 67 2.32 -22.92 -0.51
N VAL A 68 2.78 -23.74 -1.44
CA VAL A 68 1.98 -24.76 -2.10
C VAL A 68 2.26 -26.09 -1.44
N GLY A 69 1.21 -26.73 -0.96
CA GLY A 69 1.26 -28.01 -0.27
C GLY A 69 1.01 -29.18 -1.23
N ILE A 70 1.73 -30.28 -1.04
CA ILE A 70 1.43 -31.58 -1.64
C ILE A 70 1.16 -32.58 -0.54
N LEU A 71 0.00 -33.24 -0.57
CA LEU A 71 -0.36 -34.26 0.40
C LEU A 71 0.40 -35.55 0.09
N LEU A 72 1.34 -35.93 0.95
CA LEU A 72 2.14 -37.15 0.81
C LEU A 72 1.39 -38.38 1.36
N GLU A 73 0.66 -38.20 2.46
CA GLU A 73 -0.12 -39.24 3.15
C GLU A 73 -1.37 -38.62 3.81
N GLY A 74 -2.42 -39.43 3.97
CA GLY A 74 -3.67 -39.03 4.62
C GLY A 74 -4.71 -38.41 3.67
N THR A 75 -5.75 -37.82 4.25
CA THR A 75 -6.87 -37.17 3.56
C THR A 75 -7.23 -35.87 4.26
N ALA A 76 -7.47 -34.80 3.50
CA ALA A 76 -7.85 -33.50 4.03
C ALA A 76 -9.11 -32.97 3.34
N GLU A 77 -9.88 -32.14 4.03
CA GLU A 77 -11.05 -31.46 3.49
C GLU A 77 -10.72 -30.00 3.19
N VAL A 78 -11.09 -29.52 2.00
CA VAL A 78 -11.13 -28.09 1.67
C VAL A 78 -12.54 -27.58 1.87
N SER A 79 -12.70 -26.53 2.68
CA SER A 79 -14.03 -25.98 2.99
C SER A 79 -14.03 -24.47 3.12
N VAL A 80 -15.17 -23.86 2.83
CA VAL A 80 -15.45 -22.43 3.02
C VAL A 80 -16.66 -22.27 3.92
N TYR A 81 -16.74 -21.18 4.68
CA TYR A 81 -17.90 -20.88 5.51
C TYR A 81 -18.71 -19.75 4.87
N ASP A 82 -20.04 -19.84 4.83
CA ASP A 82 -20.91 -18.73 4.40
C ASP A 82 -21.08 -17.68 5.52
N ASP A 83 -21.84 -16.61 5.27
CA ASP A 83 -22.05 -15.50 6.22
C ASP A 83 -22.91 -15.91 7.44
N ALA A 84 -23.63 -17.03 7.35
CA ALA A 84 -24.38 -17.62 8.45
C ALA A 84 -23.55 -18.64 9.24
N GLY A 85 -22.28 -18.85 8.87
CA GLY A 85 -21.38 -19.82 9.50
C GLY A 85 -21.61 -21.26 9.04
N ASN A 86 -22.37 -21.48 7.96
CA ASN A 86 -22.54 -22.82 7.42
C ASN A 86 -21.29 -23.22 6.64
N LYS A 87 -20.76 -24.41 6.95
CA LYS A 87 -19.63 -25.00 6.26
C LYS A 87 -20.09 -25.56 4.91
N ARG A 88 -19.41 -25.17 3.84
CA ARG A 88 -19.54 -25.72 2.49
C ARG A 88 -18.25 -26.42 2.12
N GLN A 89 -18.31 -27.73 1.95
CA GLN A 89 -17.19 -28.53 1.44
C GLN A 89 -16.99 -28.23 -0.04
N ILE A 90 -15.75 -27.91 -0.42
CA ILE A 90 -15.34 -27.64 -1.80
C ILE A 90 -14.77 -28.92 -2.42
N GLU A 91 -13.84 -29.57 -1.73
CA GLU A 91 -13.11 -30.75 -2.24
C GLU A 91 -12.59 -31.60 -1.08
N ILE A 92 -12.42 -32.91 -1.30
CA ILE A 92 -11.66 -33.80 -0.42
C ILE A 92 -10.34 -34.15 -1.12
N LEU A 93 -9.23 -33.82 -0.47
CA LEU A 93 -7.88 -34.07 -0.93
C LEU A 93 -7.40 -35.46 -0.48
N SER A 94 -6.75 -36.18 -1.38
CA SER A 94 -6.06 -37.45 -1.13
C SER A 94 -4.57 -37.34 -1.41
N LYS A 95 -3.80 -38.41 -1.14
CA LYS A 95 -2.39 -38.52 -1.53
C LYS A 95 -2.17 -38.06 -2.98
N GLY A 96 -1.18 -37.19 -3.18
CA GLY A 96 -0.83 -36.57 -4.46
C GLY A 96 -1.53 -35.24 -4.77
N ALA A 97 -2.56 -34.88 -3.99
CA ALA A 97 -3.28 -33.62 -4.20
C ALA A 97 -2.43 -32.40 -3.86
N VAL A 98 -2.58 -31.37 -4.68
CA VAL A 98 -1.95 -30.04 -4.51
C VAL A 98 -2.95 -29.09 -3.84
N PHE A 99 -2.49 -28.27 -2.91
CA PHE A 99 -3.33 -27.29 -2.22
C PHE A 99 -2.55 -26.01 -1.88
N GLY A 100 -3.27 -24.92 -1.57
CA GLY A 100 -2.68 -23.60 -1.29
C GLY A 100 -2.29 -22.79 -2.53
N GLU A 101 -2.39 -23.35 -3.74
CA GLU A 101 -1.94 -22.72 -4.98
C GLU A 101 -2.71 -21.45 -5.38
N MET A 102 -3.96 -21.28 -4.92
CA MET A 102 -4.75 -20.07 -5.23
C MET A 102 -4.02 -18.78 -4.84
N SER A 103 -3.26 -18.83 -3.75
CA SER A 103 -2.52 -17.68 -3.23
C SER A 103 -1.26 -17.32 -4.01
N LEU A 104 -0.80 -18.17 -4.94
CA LEU A 104 0.25 -17.81 -5.90
C LEU A 104 -0.18 -16.72 -6.88
N MET A 105 -1.48 -16.67 -7.19
CA MET A 105 -2.06 -15.75 -8.17
C MET A 105 -2.65 -14.52 -7.50
N SER A 106 -3.46 -14.71 -6.45
CA SER A 106 -4.11 -13.58 -5.79
C SER A 106 -3.12 -12.73 -5.01
N GLY A 107 -2.02 -13.32 -4.51
CA GLY A 107 -1.18 -12.67 -3.50
C GLY A 107 -1.90 -12.41 -2.17
N ASP A 108 -3.18 -12.79 -2.09
CA ASP A 108 -4.11 -12.50 -1.00
C ASP A 108 -4.14 -13.61 0.04
N LYS A 109 -4.92 -13.34 1.10
CA LYS A 109 -5.22 -14.30 2.17
C LYS A 109 -5.96 -15.52 1.64
N THR A 110 -5.75 -16.65 2.29
CA THR A 110 -6.40 -17.93 2.00
C THR A 110 -7.91 -17.81 2.21
N VAL A 111 -8.69 -18.16 1.19
CA VAL A 111 -10.16 -18.06 1.18
C VAL A 111 -10.86 -19.38 1.52
N ALA A 112 -10.11 -20.41 1.89
CA ALA A 112 -10.63 -21.72 2.28
C ALA A 112 -9.74 -22.35 3.37
N ASP A 113 -10.37 -23.08 4.28
CA ASP A 113 -9.68 -23.93 5.24
C ASP A 113 -9.29 -25.27 4.59
N VAL A 114 -8.12 -25.80 4.95
CA VAL A 114 -7.70 -27.17 4.64
C VAL A 114 -7.50 -27.91 5.96
N ILE A 115 -8.37 -28.86 6.28
CA ILE A 115 -8.37 -29.56 7.59
C ILE A 115 -8.15 -31.05 7.39
N GLY A 116 -7.26 -31.67 8.16
CA GLY A 116 -7.03 -33.11 8.10
C GLY A 116 -8.26 -33.91 8.53
N LEU A 117 -8.79 -34.78 7.64
CA LEU A 117 -9.80 -35.79 8.00
C LEU A 117 -9.16 -37.07 8.57
N SER A 118 -7.86 -37.24 8.35
CA SER A 118 -7.01 -38.23 8.97
C SER A 118 -5.66 -37.58 9.29
N ARG A 119 -4.75 -38.31 9.95
CA ARG A 119 -3.38 -37.84 10.13
C ARG A 119 -2.72 -37.61 8.77
N CYS A 120 -2.40 -36.36 8.48
CA CYS A 120 -1.86 -35.91 7.20
C CYS A 120 -0.36 -35.69 7.29
N ARG A 121 0.36 -36.06 6.23
CA ARG A 121 1.77 -35.67 6.04
C ARG A 121 1.87 -34.91 4.73
N ALA A 122 2.37 -33.68 4.76
CA ALA A 122 2.41 -32.81 3.59
C ALA A 122 3.82 -32.23 3.35
N LEU A 123 4.18 -32.07 2.07
CA LEU A 123 5.32 -31.29 1.64
C LEU A 123 4.86 -29.85 1.40
N LEU A 124 5.44 -28.88 2.10
CA LEU A 124 5.12 -27.46 2.00
C LEU A 124 6.25 -26.77 1.23
N ILE A 125 5.95 -26.39 -0.03
CA ILE A 125 6.89 -25.71 -0.93
C ILE A 125 6.68 -24.20 -0.84
N PRO A 126 7.68 -23.41 -0.39
CA PRO A 126 7.52 -21.95 -0.30
C PRO A 126 7.18 -21.31 -1.65
N HIS A 127 6.26 -20.33 -1.68
CA HIS A 127 5.92 -19.62 -2.92
C HIS A 127 7.13 -19.07 -3.67
N PRO A 128 8.09 -18.36 -3.03
CA PRO A 128 9.20 -17.77 -3.77
C PRO A 128 10.11 -18.80 -4.46
N LEU A 129 10.12 -20.03 -3.94
CA LEU A 129 10.87 -21.15 -4.50
C LEU A 129 10.10 -21.75 -5.68
N LEU A 130 8.80 -21.98 -5.53
CA LEU A 130 7.96 -22.52 -6.61
C LEU A 130 7.82 -21.53 -7.77
N SER A 131 7.62 -20.23 -7.51
CA SER A 131 7.50 -19.20 -8.54
C SER A 131 8.72 -19.13 -9.45
N GLU A 132 9.94 -19.30 -8.91
CA GLU A 132 11.17 -19.35 -9.73
C GLU A 132 11.15 -20.53 -10.72
N VAL A 133 10.62 -21.68 -10.29
CA VAL A 133 10.52 -22.87 -11.14
C VAL A 133 9.39 -22.74 -12.16
N LEU A 134 8.21 -22.23 -11.75
CA LEU A 134 7.05 -22.04 -12.62
C LEU A 134 7.39 -21.20 -13.85
N VAL A 135 8.09 -20.08 -13.64
CA VAL A 135 8.51 -19.12 -14.67
C VAL A 135 9.33 -19.77 -15.80
N SER A 136 10.02 -20.88 -15.53
CA SER A 136 10.83 -21.62 -16.50
C SER A 136 10.18 -22.90 -17.04
N HIS A 137 8.98 -23.26 -16.56
CA HIS A 137 8.31 -24.53 -16.89
C HIS A 137 6.83 -24.30 -17.27
N PRO A 138 6.52 -23.98 -18.54
CA PRO A 138 5.16 -23.68 -19.00
C PRO A 138 4.12 -24.77 -18.68
N HIS A 139 4.54 -26.04 -18.69
CA HIS A 139 3.67 -27.16 -18.33
C HIS A 139 3.17 -27.09 -16.87
N MET A 140 4.03 -26.64 -15.93
CA MET A 140 3.62 -26.51 -14.54
C MET A 140 2.60 -25.37 -14.37
N ILE A 141 2.80 -24.27 -15.10
CA ILE A 141 1.86 -23.15 -15.08
C ILE A 141 0.48 -23.60 -15.55
N ALA A 142 0.42 -24.36 -16.65
CA ALA A 142 -0.84 -24.90 -17.16
C ALA A 142 -1.55 -25.78 -16.12
N GLU A 143 -0.83 -26.67 -15.43
CA GLU A 143 -1.40 -27.54 -14.39
C GLU A 143 -1.93 -26.74 -13.18
N ILE A 144 -1.18 -25.75 -12.68
CA ILE A 144 -1.66 -24.89 -11.58
C ILE A 144 -2.87 -24.07 -12.01
N SER A 145 -2.84 -23.54 -13.22
CA SER A 145 -3.92 -22.68 -13.74
C SER A 145 -5.22 -23.44 -13.90
N GLU A 146 -5.17 -24.68 -14.40
CA GLU A 146 -6.35 -25.56 -14.47
C GLU A 146 -6.86 -25.94 -13.07
N LEU A 147 -5.96 -26.17 -12.10
CA LEU A 147 -6.35 -26.41 -10.71
C LEU A 147 -7.07 -25.20 -10.09
N ILE A 148 -6.52 -24.00 -10.26
CA ILE A 148 -7.12 -22.74 -9.79
C ILE A 148 -8.50 -22.53 -10.44
N LYS A 149 -8.59 -22.73 -11.76
CA LYS A 149 -9.84 -22.59 -12.52
C LYS A 149 -10.91 -23.54 -12.00
N LYS A 150 -10.61 -24.83 -11.84
CA LYS A 150 -11.55 -25.83 -11.31
C LYS A 150 -12.07 -25.45 -9.92
N ARG A 151 -11.21 -24.91 -9.06
CA ARG A 151 -11.60 -24.44 -7.73
C ARG A 151 -12.46 -23.17 -7.79
N LEU A 152 -12.13 -22.22 -8.65
CA LEU A 152 -12.93 -21.03 -8.82
C LEU A 152 -14.28 -21.31 -9.48
N GLU A 153 -14.42 -22.34 -10.33
CA GLU A 153 -15.72 -22.74 -10.90
C GLU A 153 -16.67 -23.36 -9.85
N THR A 154 -16.14 -23.91 -8.76
CA THR A 154 -16.97 -24.47 -7.66
C THR A 154 -17.46 -23.40 -6.68
N ILE A 155 -16.83 -22.23 -6.69
CA ILE A 155 -17.21 -21.03 -5.92
C ILE A 155 -17.95 -20.08 -6.87
N ARG A 156 -19.12 -19.52 -6.51
CA ARG A 156 -19.75 -18.55 -7.43
C ARG A 156 -18.87 -17.29 -7.50
N PRO A 157 -18.75 -16.60 -8.65
CA PRO A 157 -17.91 -15.40 -8.77
C PRO A 157 -18.22 -14.32 -7.72
N SER A 158 -19.51 -14.06 -7.45
CA SER A 158 -19.95 -13.14 -6.39
C SER A 158 -19.56 -13.59 -4.97
N ASP A 159 -19.40 -14.89 -4.77
CA ASP A 159 -19.01 -15.46 -3.48
C ASP A 159 -17.49 -15.28 -3.28
N HIS A 160 -16.68 -15.29 -4.34
CA HIS A 160 -15.22 -15.19 -4.24
C HIS A 160 -14.72 -13.83 -3.72
N ASP A 161 -15.18 -12.72 -4.30
CA ASP A 161 -14.82 -11.37 -3.83
C ASP A 161 -15.25 -11.15 -2.38
N ASN A 162 -16.43 -11.66 -2.02
CA ASN A 162 -16.92 -11.62 -0.65
C ASN A 162 -16.06 -12.47 0.30
N LEU A 163 -15.62 -13.66 -0.14
CA LEU A 163 -14.70 -14.50 0.63
C LEU A 163 -13.33 -13.84 0.81
N LEU A 164 -12.77 -13.16 -0.21
CA LEU A 164 -11.54 -12.39 -0.10
C LEU A 164 -11.67 -11.25 0.91
N LYS A 165 -12.74 -10.45 0.81
CA LYS A 165 -13.04 -9.41 1.80
C LYS A 165 -13.15 -9.99 3.20
N ARG A 166 -13.83 -11.13 3.37
CA ARG A 166 -13.95 -11.81 4.68
C ARG A 166 -12.63 -12.37 5.19
N ALA A 167 -11.81 -12.94 4.31
CA ALA A 167 -10.48 -13.43 4.65
C ALA A 167 -9.60 -12.29 5.17
N LEU A 168 -9.62 -11.13 4.50
CA LEU A 168 -8.98 -9.91 4.96
C LEU A 168 -9.49 -9.46 6.33
N ARG A 169 -10.80 -9.47 6.56
CA ARG A 169 -11.42 -9.07 7.84
C ARG A 169 -11.09 -10.01 9.01
N LYS A 170 -10.87 -11.30 8.74
CA LYS A 170 -10.49 -12.27 9.78
C LYS A 170 -8.97 -12.28 10.02
N SER A 171 -8.18 -11.87 9.04
CA SER A 171 -6.73 -11.85 9.15
C SER A 171 -6.28 -10.95 10.30
N LEU A 172 -5.36 -11.44 11.13
CA LEU A 172 -4.75 -10.65 12.19
C LEU A 172 -3.73 -9.64 11.65
N ASP A 173 -3.17 -9.88 10.47
CA ASP A 173 -2.21 -9.00 9.82
C ASP A 173 -2.50 -8.80 8.32
N PRO A 174 -3.65 -8.19 7.95
CA PRO A 174 -4.10 -8.10 6.57
C PRO A 174 -3.14 -7.33 5.65
N TYR A 175 -2.29 -6.48 6.22
CA TYR A 175 -1.43 -5.57 5.46
C TYR A 175 0.07 -5.84 5.65
N GLY A 176 0.46 -6.96 6.25
CA GLY A 176 1.87 -7.34 6.44
C GLY A 176 2.64 -6.41 7.39
N LEU A 177 1.98 -5.89 8.42
CA LEU A 177 2.56 -5.01 9.44
C LEU A 177 3.29 -5.80 10.54
N SER A 178 3.14 -7.14 10.59
CA SER A 178 3.96 -8.01 11.45
C SER A 178 5.32 -8.32 10.85
N LEU A 179 5.50 -8.11 9.54
CA LEU A 179 6.67 -8.54 8.74
C LEU A 179 6.91 -10.05 8.77
N LYS A 180 5.97 -10.85 9.29
CA LYS A 180 6.10 -12.30 9.37
C LYS A 180 6.05 -12.90 7.97
N LYS A 181 7.02 -13.75 7.64
CA LYS A 181 7.13 -14.44 6.36
C LYS A 181 7.75 -15.83 6.56
N PRO A 182 7.24 -16.87 5.88
CA PRO A 182 7.82 -18.20 5.87
C PRO A 182 9.20 -18.22 5.19
N GLY A 183 10.00 -19.22 5.51
CA GLY A 183 11.27 -19.50 4.84
C GLY A 183 12.49 -19.03 5.63
N ALA A 184 13.56 -18.69 4.90
CA ALA A 184 14.81 -18.23 5.51
C ALA A 184 14.61 -16.87 6.20
N PRO A 185 15.12 -16.67 7.42
CA PRO A 185 14.97 -15.41 8.13
C PRO A 185 15.70 -14.30 7.39
N GLU A 186 14.95 -13.32 6.90
CA GLU A 186 15.50 -12.04 6.44
C GLU A 186 15.64 -11.12 7.66
N ARG A 187 16.78 -10.45 7.79
CA ARG A 187 17.07 -9.53 8.90
C ARG A 187 17.24 -8.13 8.36
N ILE A 188 16.30 -7.26 8.73
CA ILE A 188 16.13 -5.96 8.10
C ILE A 188 16.47 -4.88 9.11
N LEU A 189 17.46 -4.07 8.78
CA LEU A 189 17.79 -2.86 9.52
C LEU A 189 17.09 -1.66 8.87
N ALA A 190 16.04 -1.15 9.49
CA ALA A 190 15.37 0.07 9.06
C ALA A 190 16.02 1.28 9.73
N LEU A 191 16.48 2.26 8.94
CA LEU A 191 17.19 3.44 9.39
C LEU A 191 16.45 4.73 8.98
N SER A 192 16.39 5.68 9.91
CA SER A 192 15.88 7.02 9.65
C SER A 192 16.83 8.05 10.27
N PHE A 193 17.36 8.96 9.44
CA PHE A 193 18.24 10.03 9.91
C PHE A 193 17.75 11.38 9.42
N THR A 194 17.38 12.25 10.36
CA THR A 194 16.89 13.61 10.07
C THR A 194 17.97 14.68 10.20
N GLY A 195 19.20 14.30 10.61
CA GLY A 195 20.27 15.22 11.00
C GLY A 195 20.30 15.49 12.50
N GLU A 196 19.14 15.50 13.16
CA GLU A 196 19.02 15.72 14.62
C GLU A 196 18.77 14.43 15.41
N GLU A 197 18.17 13.44 14.75
CA GLU A 197 17.86 12.14 15.32
C GLU A 197 18.20 11.03 14.31
N LEU A 198 18.95 10.02 14.76
CA LEU A 198 19.16 8.76 14.05
C LEU A 198 18.37 7.68 14.80
N SER A 199 17.35 7.11 14.18
CA SER A 199 16.57 6.01 14.74
C SER A 199 16.70 4.75 13.88
N PHE A 200 16.61 3.59 14.54
CA PHE A 200 16.62 2.32 13.86
C PHE A 200 15.75 1.26 14.53
N THR A 201 15.32 0.29 13.72
CA THR A 201 14.84 -1.00 14.21
C THR A 201 15.45 -2.14 13.41
N LEU A 202 15.70 -3.25 14.10
CA LEU A 202 16.15 -4.50 13.51
C LEU A 202 15.02 -5.53 13.64
N HIS A 203 14.57 -6.05 12.50
CA HIS A 203 13.48 -7.02 12.43
C HIS A 203 13.95 -8.35 11.84
N GLU A 204 13.38 -9.45 12.29
CA GLU A 204 13.50 -10.77 11.67
C GLU A 204 12.15 -11.23 11.11
N THR A 205 12.13 -11.63 9.84
CA THR A 205 10.87 -11.97 9.16
C THR A 205 10.29 -13.32 9.55
N LYS A 206 11.08 -14.29 10.00
CA LYS A 206 10.57 -15.64 10.27
C LYS A 206 9.45 -15.66 11.31
N GLU A 207 9.65 -14.93 12.41
CA GLU A 207 8.65 -14.79 13.48
C GLU A 207 8.00 -13.40 13.48
N GLY A 208 8.38 -12.50 12.57
CA GLY A 208 7.90 -11.11 12.55
C GLY A 208 8.35 -10.32 13.78
N THR A 209 9.50 -10.65 14.35
CA THR A 209 9.94 -10.11 15.64
C THR A 209 10.85 -8.89 15.45
N ARG A 210 10.68 -7.89 16.34
CA ARG A 210 11.64 -6.80 16.49
C ARG A 210 12.75 -7.26 17.43
N LEU A 211 13.91 -7.60 16.88
CA LEU A 211 15.09 -8.03 17.64
C LEU A 211 15.65 -6.86 18.45
N ALA A 212 15.77 -5.69 17.83
CA ALA A 212 16.30 -4.50 18.49
C ALA A 212 15.66 -3.22 17.96
N ALA A 213 15.75 -2.17 18.77
CA ALA A 213 15.42 -0.80 18.38
C ALA A 213 16.42 0.15 19.01
N GLY A 214 16.62 1.31 18.41
CA GLY A 214 17.46 2.32 19.02
C GLY A 214 17.22 3.71 18.47
N VAL A 215 17.57 4.70 19.27
CA VAL A 215 17.46 6.10 18.90
C VAL A 215 18.59 6.91 19.52
N PHE A 216 19.31 7.63 18.66
CA PHE A 216 20.27 8.65 19.05
C PHE A 216 19.53 9.99 19.06
N LYS A 217 19.29 10.54 20.24
CA LYS A 217 18.53 11.78 20.43
C LYS A 217 19.43 12.96 20.68
N GLU A 218 18.89 14.14 20.38
CA GLU A 218 19.48 15.44 20.73
C GLU A 218 20.90 15.61 20.16
N LEU A 219 21.18 15.07 18.96
CA LEU A 219 22.51 15.09 18.34
C LEU A 219 23.06 16.51 18.12
N SER A 220 22.18 17.51 18.08
CA SER A 220 22.52 18.93 18.00
C SER A 220 22.99 19.55 19.33
N THR A 221 22.90 18.85 20.47
CA THR A 221 23.21 19.41 21.81
C THR A 221 24.23 18.58 22.59
N GLU A 222 24.81 19.12 23.67
CA GLU A 222 25.72 18.37 24.55
C GLU A 222 25.05 17.23 25.33
N LYS A 223 23.71 17.10 25.23
CA LYS A 223 22.91 16.09 25.90
C LYS A 223 22.65 14.85 25.03
N SER A 224 23.38 14.70 23.91
CA SER A 224 23.28 13.55 23.02
C SER A 224 23.37 12.23 23.78
N HIS A 225 22.37 11.38 23.61
CA HIS A 225 22.33 10.06 24.23
C HIS A 225 21.75 9.03 23.27
N PHE A 226 22.20 7.79 23.45
CA PHE A 226 21.73 6.65 22.68
C PHE A 226 20.90 5.74 23.58
N VAL A 227 19.62 5.57 23.24
CA VAL A 227 18.74 4.59 23.89
C VAL A 227 18.64 3.39 22.97
N PHE A 228 18.95 2.21 23.53
CA PHE A 228 18.91 0.95 22.82
C PHE A 228 17.96 0.00 23.53
N PHE A 229 17.15 -0.71 22.74
CA PHE A 229 16.24 -1.74 23.21
C PHE A 229 16.64 -3.07 22.58
N ASN A 230 16.92 -4.07 23.41
CA ASN A 230 17.03 -5.46 22.99
C ASN A 230 15.85 -6.24 23.57
N GLY A 231 14.85 -6.54 22.73
CA GLY A 231 13.55 -6.99 23.21
C GLY A 231 12.89 -5.94 24.13
N LYS A 232 12.77 -6.27 25.43
CA LYS A 232 12.20 -5.40 26.47
C LYS A 232 13.24 -4.68 27.33
N GLU A 233 14.53 -5.03 27.21
CA GLU A 233 15.58 -4.41 28.01
C GLU A 233 15.99 -3.06 27.39
N GLU A 234 15.95 -1.99 28.19
CA GLU A 234 16.44 -0.66 27.81
C GLU A 234 17.88 -0.48 28.30
N GLN A 235 18.75 0.03 27.43
CA GLN A 235 20.12 0.39 27.73
C GLN A 235 20.37 1.82 27.25
N ARG A 236 21.16 2.58 28.02
CA ARG A 236 21.53 3.97 27.68
C ARG A 236 23.03 4.09 27.57
N PHE A 237 23.48 4.70 26.47
CA PHE A 237 24.89 4.94 26.21
C PHE A 237 25.14 6.43 25.99
N PRO A 238 26.25 6.98 26.51
CA PRO A 238 26.69 8.32 26.14
C PRO A 238 27.12 8.36 24.67
N VAL A 239 26.92 9.50 24.02
CA VAL A 239 27.34 9.74 22.63
C VAL A 239 28.49 10.74 22.63
N PRO A 240 29.76 10.27 22.73
CA PRO A 240 30.93 11.15 22.87
C PRO A 240 31.26 11.91 21.59
N HIS A 241 30.92 11.34 20.43
CA HIS A 241 31.15 11.91 19.11
C HIS A 241 29.86 11.81 18.29
N ARG A 242 29.53 12.89 17.58
CA ARG A 242 28.28 13.04 16.82
C ARG A 242 28.47 12.82 15.32
N GLU A 243 29.72 12.64 14.89
CA GLU A 243 30.04 12.28 13.51
C GLU A 243 29.39 10.95 13.17
N LEU A 244 28.84 10.87 11.96
CA LEU A 244 28.04 9.74 11.53
C LEU A 244 28.77 8.40 11.69
N GLY A 245 30.05 8.34 11.35
CA GLY A 245 30.87 7.15 11.53
C GLY A 245 31.00 6.70 12.99
N ALA A 246 30.99 7.62 13.95
CA ALA A 246 31.00 7.28 15.38
C ALA A 246 29.63 6.77 15.87
N LEU A 247 28.54 7.36 15.36
CA LEU A 247 27.18 6.87 15.63
C LEU A 247 27.00 5.44 15.12
N PHE A 248 27.47 5.15 13.90
CA PHE A 248 27.44 3.81 13.34
C PHE A 248 28.33 2.82 14.11
N SER A 249 29.51 3.23 14.57
CA SER A 249 30.34 2.38 15.43
C SER A 249 29.65 2.03 16.76
N LEU A 250 28.89 2.96 17.36
CA LEU A 250 28.08 2.67 18.56
C LEU A 250 26.91 1.74 18.25
N LEU A 251 26.24 1.93 17.12
CA LEU A 251 25.17 1.06 16.63
C LEU A 251 25.69 -0.36 16.42
N GLU A 252 26.82 -0.53 15.73
CA GLU A 252 27.47 -1.83 15.51
C GLU A 252 27.84 -2.51 16.83
N LYS A 253 28.40 -1.74 17.78
CA LYS A 253 28.72 -2.26 19.11
C LYS A 253 27.46 -2.78 19.80
N ALA A 254 26.36 -2.05 19.76
CA ALA A 254 25.11 -2.48 20.38
C ALA A 254 24.47 -3.68 19.67
N LEU A 255 24.62 -3.80 18.35
CA LEU A 255 24.04 -4.90 17.57
C LEU A 255 24.87 -6.18 17.60
N PHE A 256 26.19 -6.09 17.73
CA PHE A 256 27.11 -7.23 17.47
C PHE A 256 28.02 -7.58 18.65
N THR A 257 28.14 -6.73 19.66
CA THR A 257 29.11 -6.93 20.75
C THR A 257 28.43 -7.28 22.07
N GLY A 258 28.95 -8.31 22.75
CA GLY A 258 28.50 -8.75 24.08
C GLY A 258 27.62 -9.99 24.05
N GLU A 259 27.45 -10.65 25.20
CA GLU A 259 26.70 -11.91 25.32
C GLU A 259 25.22 -11.78 24.93
N LYS A 260 24.67 -10.57 25.03
CA LYS A 260 23.29 -10.24 24.66
C LYS A 260 23.18 -9.57 23.28
N ALA A 261 24.20 -9.60 22.43
CA ALA A 261 24.10 -9.00 21.11
C ALA A 261 22.95 -9.65 20.29
N PRO A 262 22.07 -8.87 19.64
CA PRO A 262 20.98 -9.43 18.84
C PRO A 262 21.48 -10.21 17.62
N LEU A 263 22.68 -9.91 17.12
CA LEU A 263 23.30 -10.57 15.98
C LEU A 263 24.77 -10.93 16.27
N ALA A 264 25.29 -11.95 15.60
CA ALA A 264 26.68 -12.37 15.72
C ALA A 264 27.65 -11.48 14.92
N GLY A 265 27.17 -10.80 13.88
CA GLY A 265 27.98 -9.98 13.00
C GLY A 265 27.17 -9.24 11.93
N PRO A 266 27.79 -8.27 11.23
CA PRO A 266 27.14 -7.44 10.22
C PRO A 266 26.66 -8.23 8.99
N GLU A 267 27.28 -9.37 8.68
CA GLU A 267 26.89 -10.27 7.59
C GLU A 267 25.51 -10.91 7.79
N GLN A 268 24.98 -10.88 9.02
CA GLN A 268 23.65 -11.38 9.32
C GLN A 268 22.53 -10.41 8.94
N VAL A 269 22.86 -9.14 8.65
CA VAL A 269 21.91 -8.14 8.13
C VAL A 269 21.74 -8.38 6.63
N THR A 270 20.55 -8.81 6.21
CA THR A 270 20.29 -9.17 4.80
C THR A 270 19.84 -7.96 3.98
N ALA A 271 19.20 -6.97 4.62
CA ALA A 271 18.74 -5.76 3.96
C ALA A 271 18.77 -4.53 4.90
N VAL A 272 18.97 -3.36 4.30
CA VAL A 272 18.91 -2.07 5.01
C VAL A 272 17.97 -1.12 4.29
N GLY A 273 16.90 -0.70 4.98
CA GLY A 273 15.96 0.31 4.49
C GLY A 273 16.36 1.71 4.96
N HIS A 274 16.43 2.67 4.04
CA HIS A 274 16.83 4.05 4.29
C HIS A 274 15.65 4.98 4.10
N HIS A 275 15.27 5.70 5.14
CA HIS A 275 14.29 6.79 5.03
C HIS A 275 14.89 7.98 4.28
N LEU A 276 14.21 8.41 3.22
CA LEU A 276 14.50 9.65 2.49
C LEU A 276 13.23 10.50 2.38
N ILE A 277 13.39 11.82 2.36
CA ILE A 277 12.26 12.74 2.37
C ILE A 277 11.57 12.80 1.00
N SER A 278 12.34 12.89 -0.10
CA SER A 278 11.78 13.07 -1.44
C SER A 278 12.51 12.25 -2.50
N GLY A 279 11.75 11.53 -3.32
CA GLY A 279 12.25 10.91 -4.55
C GLY A 279 12.33 11.86 -5.75
N GLY A 280 11.93 13.12 -5.56
CA GLY A 280 11.74 14.08 -6.63
C GLY A 280 10.70 13.59 -7.65
N ASP A 281 10.91 13.93 -8.92
CA ASP A 281 10.10 13.38 -10.03
C ASP A 281 10.75 12.12 -10.64
N VAL A 282 11.80 11.60 -10.01
CA VAL A 282 12.58 10.46 -10.50
C VAL A 282 12.09 9.16 -9.86
N PHE A 283 11.83 9.16 -8.56
CA PHE A 283 11.41 7.97 -7.81
C PHE A 283 9.98 8.12 -7.28
N SER A 284 9.06 7.32 -7.81
CA SER A 284 7.65 7.28 -7.39
C SER A 284 7.32 6.15 -6.40
N SER A 285 8.29 5.31 -6.05
CA SER A 285 8.16 4.18 -5.13
C SER A 285 9.49 3.84 -4.46
N SER A 286 9.43 3.02 -3.40
CA SER A 286 10.61 2.44 -2.75
C SER A 286 11.49 1.71 -3.78
N THR A 287 12.80 1.98 -3.77
CA THR A 287 13.72 1.60 -4.85
C THR A 287 15.03 1.04 -4.29
N LEU A 288 15.60 0.02 -4.94
CA LEU A 288 16.93 -0.48 -4.59
C LEU A 288 18.00 0.61 -4.80
N LEU A 289 18.85 0.77 -3.80
CA LEU A 289 19.86 1.82 -3.77
C LEU A 289 21.14 1.37 -4.48
N SER A 290 21.06 1.27 -5.81
CA SER A 290 22.21 1.05 -6.68
C SER A 290 23.10 2.29 -6.80
N ASN A 291 24.28 2.15 -7.42
CA ASN A 291 25.14 3.31 -7.70
C ASN A 291 24.46 4.31 -8.65
N ASP A 292 23.67 3.83 -9.62
CA ASP A 292 22.86 4.69 -10.50
C ASP A 292 21.74 5.41 -9.73
N ALA A 293 21.05 4.70 -8.83
CA ALA A 293 20.02 5.31 -8.00
C ALA A 293 20.58 6.42 -7.11
N LEU A 294 21.77 6.21 -6.52
CA LEU A 294 22.46 7.24 -5.74
C LEU A 294 22.87 8.44 -6.59
N ALA A 295 23.47 8.20 -7.77
CA ALA A 295 23.81 9.29 -8.68
C ALA A 295 22.57 10.11 -9.07
N LYS A 296 21.42 9.46 -9.28
CA LYS A 296 20.14 10.14 -9.54
C LYS A 296 19.63 10.94 -8.33
N LEU A 297 19.83 10.47 -7.10
CA LEU A 297 19.54 11.27 -5.89
C LEU A 297 20.43 12.52 -5.82
N GLU A 298 21.68 12.41 -6.27
CA GLU A 298 22.62 13.53 -6.39
C GLU A 298 22.35 14.46 -7.59
N THR A 299 21.46 14.11 -8.53
CA THR A 299 21.03 15.02 -9.61
C THR A 299 19.70 15.71 -9.33
N LEU A 300 19.01 15.37 -8.24
CA LEU A 300 17.80 16.08 -7.81
C LEU A 300 18.04 17.59 -7.63
N ASN A 301 16.96 18.37 -7.64
CA ASN A 301 17.06 19.81 -7.44
C ASN A 301 17.62 20.15 -6.03
N ALA A 302 18.13 21.37 -5.87
CA ALA A 302 18.80 21.80 -4.64
C ALA A 302 17.91 21.62 -3.38
N LEU A 303 16.61 21.84 -3.51
CA LEU A 303 15.66 21.69 -2.41
C LEU A 303 15.57 20.23 -1.94
N HIS A 304 15.42 19.27 -2.86
CA HIS A 304 15.37 17.85 -2.50
C HIS A 304 16.70 17.36 -1.92
N LYS A 305 17.82 17.87 -2.45
CA LYS A 305 19.15 17.57 -1.92
C LYS A 305 19.29 18.01 -0.46
N GLU A 306 18.88 19.24 -0.15
CA GLU A 306 18.93 19.76 1.23
C GLU A 306 18.15 18.87 2.19
N PHE A 307 16.90 18.51 1.84
CA PHE A 307 16.06 17.65 2.67
C PHE A 307 16.58 16.21 2.78
N ASN A 308 17.13 15.65 1.71
CA ASN A 308 17.63 14.27 1.71
C ASN A 308 19.05 14.13 2.27
N ALA A 309 19.82 15.21 2.39
CA ALA A 309 21.26 15.14 2.68
C ALA A 309 21.60 14.29 3.92
N PRO A 310 20.89 14.41 5.07
CA PRO A 310 21.16 13.54 6.21
C PRO A 310 20.92 12.07 5.88
N GLY A 311 19.75 11.73 5.35
CA GLY A 311 19.39 10.35 4.99
C GLY A 311 20.34 9.73 3.94
N VAL A 312 20.77 10.49 2.94
CA VAL A 312 21.75 10.05 1.93
C VAL A 312 23.12 9.80 2.57
N ALA A 313 23.57 10.67 3.47
CA ALA A 313 24.82 10.45 4.20
C ALA A 313 24.77 9.17 5.06
N ALA A 314 23.65 8.92 5.76
CA ALA A 314 23.43 7.69 6.51
C ALA A 314 23.42 6.45 5.60
N ALA A 315 22.85 6.57 4.41
CA ALA A 315 22.86 5.49 3.43
C ALA A 315 24.28 5.17 2.94
N HIS A 316 25.13 6.17 2.67
CA HIS A 316 26.54 5.96 2.31
C HIS A 316 27.33 5.27 3.41
N GLU A 317 27.20 5.74 4.66
CA GLU A 317 27.88 5.11 5.81
C GLU A 317 27.40 3.67 5.99
N ALA A 318 26.09 3.43 5.98
CA ALA A 318 25.52 2.11 6.11
C ALA A 318 25.99 1.14 5.00
N ARG A 319 26.13 1.60 3.75
CA ARG A 319 26.64 0.76 2.65
C ARG A 319 28.09 0.33 2.86
N THR A 320 28.87 1.16 3.55
CA THR A 320 30.25 0.83 3.92
C THR A 320 30.29 -0.19 5.06
N ARG A 321 29.40 -0.06 6.04
CA ARG A 321 29.32 -0.94 7.22
C ARG A 321 28.63 -2.29 6.95
N PHE A 322 27.65 -2.31 6.04
CA PHE A 322 26.84 -3.49 5.70
C PHE A 322 26.94 -3.86 4.21
N PRO A 323 28.14 -4.13 3.67
CA PRO A 323 28.35 -4.27 2.22
C PRO A 323 27.65 -5.49 1.59
N GLN A 324 27.27 -6.50 2.39
CA GLN A 324 26.55 -7.70 1.94
C GLN A 324 25.03 -7.51 1.92
N ALA A 325 24.52 -6.49 2.61
CA ALA A 325 23.09 -6.23 2.68
C ALA A 325 22.60 -5.60 1.37
N THR A 326 21.35 -5.87 1.00
CA THR A 326 20.69 -5.10 -0.06
C THR A 326 20.14 -3.79 0.52
N HIS A 327 20.50 -2.67 -0.06
CA HIS A 327 20.04 -1.35 0.41
C HIS A 327 18.82 -0.89 -0.40
N VAL A 328 17.82 -0.35 0.29
CA VAL A 328 16.59 0.18 -0.32
C VAL A 328 16.35 1.61 0.19
N ALA A 329 16.06 2.54 -0.72
CA ALA A 329 15.57 3.86 -0.38
C ALA A 329 14.03 3.87 -0.31
N VAL A 330 13.48 4.41 0.78
CA VAL A 330 12.05 4.53 1.05
C VAL A 330 11.70 6.01 1.20
N PHE A 331 10.83 6.52 0.32
CA PHE A 331 10.59 7.96 0.18
C PHE A 331 9.26 8.41 0.79
N ASP A 332 9.26 9.45 1.62
CA ASP A 332 8.03 10.07 2.14
C ASP A 332 7.12 10.62 1.02
N SER A 333 7.71 11.16 -0.06
CA SER A 333 6.93 11.71 -1.18
C SER A 333 6.24 10.65 -2.05
N SER A 334 6.63 9.38 -1.96
CA SER A 334 6.17 8.33 -2.88
C SER A 334 4.68 8.02 -2.75
N PHE A 335 4.15 8.03 -1.52
CA PHE A 335 2.72 7.81 -1.24
C PHE A 335 1.82 8.86 -1.92
N HIS A 336 2.31 10.10 -1.99
CA HIS A 336 1.60 11.24 -2.57
C HIS A 336 1.74 11.35 -4.10
N SER A 337 2.41 10.39 -4.76
CA SER A 337 2.44 10.30 -6.23
C SER A 337 1.06 10.10 -6.85
N SER A 338 0.08 9.68 -6.04
CA SER A 338 -1.31 9.49 -6.42
C SER A 338 -2.17 10.77 -6.40
N LEU A 339 -1.61 11.92 -5.97
CA LEU A 339 -2.33 13.20 -5.96
C LEU A 339 -2.85 13.55 -7.36
N PRO A 340 -4.14 13.93 -7.50
CA PRO A 340 -4.68 14.37 -8.77
C PRO A 340 -4.05 15.72 -9.19
N PRO A 341 -4.00 16.03 -10.51
CA PRO A 341 -3.41 17.27 -11.01
C PRO A 341 -3.89 18.55 -10.33
N TYR A 342 -5.20 18.69 -10.15
CA TYR A 342 -5.77 19.89 -9.51
C TYR A 342 -5.36 20.04 -8.03
N ALA A 343 -5.02 18.95 -7.33
CA ALA A 343 -4.56 19.01 -5.94
C ALA A 343 -3.07 19.34 -5.82
N PHE A 344 -2.26 19.05 -6.85
CA PHE A 344 -0.84 19.37 -6.83
C PHE A 344 -0.41 20.65 -7.53
N LEU A 345 -1.27 21.21 -8.38
CA LEU A 345 -0.98 22.46 -9.07
C LEU A 345 -1.15 23.65 -8.12
N TYR A 346 -0.19 24.56 -8.15
CA TYR A 346 -0.42 25.92 -7.67
C TYR A 346 -1.02 26.75 -8.80
N ALA A 347 -1.89 27.70 -8.45
CA ALA A 347 -2.46 28.67 -9.39
C ALA A 347 -1.42 29.72 -9.82
N LEU A 348 -0.33 29.25 -10.42
CA LEU A 348 0.79 29.99 -10.99
C LEU A 348 0.91 29.65 -12.48
N PRO A 349 1.71 30.40 -13.26
CA PRO A 349 1.97 30.06 -14.66
C PRO A 349 2.37 28.58 -14.82
N TYR A 350 1.67 27.86 -15.70
CA TYR A 350 1.79 26.41 -15.85
C TYR A 350 3.20 25.96 -16.27
N GLU A 351 3.93 26.84 -16.96
CA GLU A 351 5.31 26.64 -17.39
C GLU A 351 6.25 26.34 -16.20
N LEU A 352 5.99 26.90 -15.00
CA LEU A 352 6.77 26.60 -13.80
C LEU A 352 6.64 25.13 -13.36
N VAL A 353 5.48 24.51 -13.58
CA VAL A 353 5.26 23.09 -13.31
C VAL A 353 6.05 22.24 -14.29
N VAL A 354 6.00 22.61 -15.58
CA VAL A 354 6.64 21.86 -16.67
C VAL A 354 8.17 21.95 -16.59
N GLU A 355 8.70 23.17 -16.51
CA GLU A 355 10.13 23.47 -16.61
C GLU A 355 10.85 23.39 -15.27
N LYS A 356 10.22 23.89 -14.20
CA LYS A 356 10.84 24.03 -12.88
C LYS A 356 10.32 23.01 -11.86
N LYS A 357 9.36 22.18 -12.24
CA LYS A 357 8.75 21.15 -11.37
C LYS A 357 8.20 21.71 -10.07
N VAL A 358 7.66 22.93 -10.13
CA VAL A 358 6.98 23.61 -9.02
C VAL A 358 5.58 23.02 -8.88
N ARG A 359 5.36 22.23 -7.82
CA ARG A 359 4.08 21.59 -7.51
C ARG A 359 4.03 21.16 -6.05
N ARG A 360 2.84 20.91 -5.51
CA ARG A 360 2.68 20.15 -4.27
C ARG A 360 3.30 18.77 -4.46
N ARG A 361 4.07 18.32 -3.47
CA ARG A 361 4.69 17.00 -3.47
C ARG A 361 4.14 16.10 -2.38
N GLY A 362 3.74 16.68 -1.26
CA GLY A 362 3.37 15.92 -0.08
C GLY A 362 4.58 15.30 0.62
N TYR A 363 4.49 15.19 1.94
CA TYR A 363 5.54 14.70 2.82
C TYR A 363 4.91 13.92 3.99
N HIS A 364 5.72 13.15 4.69
CA HIS A 364 5.28 12.20 5.74
C HIS A 364 4.44 11.03 5.19
N GLY A 365 4.55 10.74 3.89
CA GLY A 365 3.66 9.79 3.22
C GLY A 365 3.68 8.37 3.78
N ILE A 366 4.85 7.83 4.18
CA ILE A 366 4.91 6.50 4.80
C ILE A 366 4.21 6.46 6.16
N THR A 367 4.20 7.58 6.89
CA THR A 367 3.52 7.68 8.19
C THR A 367 2.01 7.80 7.99
N HIS A 368 1.57 8.58 6.99
CA HIS A 368 0.17 8.63 6.58
C HIS A 368 -0.35 7.28 6.13
N GLN A 369 0.40 6.60 5.28
CA GLN A 369 0.06 5.25 4.80
C GLN A 369 -0.01 4.25 5.95
N TYR A 370 0.97 4.22 6.84
CA TYR A 370 0.97 3.34 8.01
C TYR A 370 -0.27 3.56 8.89
N ALA A 371 -0.60 4.82 9.20
CA ALA A 371 -1.74 5.15 10.04
C ALA A 371 -3.08 4.76 9.40
N ALA A 372 -3.22 4.94 8.09
CA ALA A 372 -4.42 4.54 7.35
C ALA A 372 -4.55 3.01 7.25
N LEU A 373 -3.46 2.27 7.01
CA LEU A 373 -3.45 0.80 7.06
C LEU A 373 -3.78 0.27 8.46
N LYS A 374 -3.25 0.89 9.52
CA LYS A 374 -3.58 0.53 10.91
C LYS A 374 -5.03 0.82 11.25
N ALA A 375 -5.58 1.92 10.77
CA ALA A 375 -7.00 2.21 10.91
C ALA A 375 -7.87 1.15 10.24
N ALA A 376 -7.53 0.76 9.01
CA ALA A 376 -8.21 -0.30 8.28
C ALA A 376 -8.14 -1.65 9.00
N GLN A 377 -6.95 -2.00 9.54
CA GLN A 377 -6.74 -3.22 10.35
C GLN A 377 -7.61 -3.19 11.62
N TYR A 378 -7.62 -2.07 12.34
CA TYR A 378 -8.38 -1.93 13.58
C TYR A 378 -9.90 -2.03 13.35
N LEU A 379 -10.39 -1.48 12.25
CA LEU A 379 -11.82 -1.49 11.90
C LEU A 379 -12.27 -2.79 11.24
N ASN A 380 -11.34 -3.70 10.92
CA ASN A 380 -11.61 -4.88 10.09
C ASN A 380 -12.36 -4.48 8.81
N ARG A 381 -11.86 -3.46 8.11
CA ARG A 381 -12.36 -3.02 6.81
C ARG A 381 -11.21 -2.97 5.79
N PRO A 382 -11.45 -3.34 4.52
CA PRO A 382 -10.45 -3.19 3.46
C PRO A 382 -9.98 -1.73 3.32
N TYR A 383 -8.67 -1.54 3.19
CA TYR A 383 -8.04 -0.23 3.06
C TYR A 383 -8.51 0.55 1.82
N ASN A 384 -8.83 -0.16 0.73
CA ASN A 384 -9.34 0.42 -0.51
C ASN A 384 -10.84 0.72 -0.50
N GLU A 385 -11.54 0.49 0.61
CA GLU A 385 -12.97 0.85 0.79
C GLU A 385 -13.16 2.02 1.78
N LEU A 386 -12.05 2.66 2.20
CA LEU A 386 -12.07 3.66 3.27
C LEU A 386 -11.69 5.05 2.77
N GLU A 387 -12.42 6.04 3.24
CA GLU A 387 -12.07 7.46 3.21
C GLU A 387 -11.44 7.85 4.56
N VAL A 388 -10.12 8.07 4.58
CA VAL A 388 -9.35 8.29 5.81
C VAL A 388 -8.66 9.66 5.80
N ALA A 389 -8.94 10.49 6.79
CA ALA A 389 -8.16 11.70 7.07
C ALA A 389 -7.12 11.39 8.16
N VAL A 390 -5.84 11.53 7.84
CA VAL A 390 -4.75 11.30 8.80
C VAL A 390 -4.14 12.63 9.24
N CYS A 391 -4.28 12.93 10.53
CA CYS A 391 -3.61 14.02 11.23
C CYS A 391 -2.27 13.51 11.80
N PHE A 392 -1.18 13.65 11.06
CA PHE A 392 0.16 13.44 11.59
C PHE A 392 0.61 14.71 12.29
N LEU A 393 0.58 14.69 13.63
CA LEU A 393 0.93 15.83 14.48
C LEU A 393 2.22 15.53 15.21
N ASP A 394 3.28 16.21 14.78
CA ASP A 394 4.63 16.14 15.35
C ASP A 394 5.29 17.53 15.27
N THR A 395 6.59 17.61 15.60
CA THR A 395 7.38 18.85 15.50
C THR A 395 7.16 19.54 14.14
N GLU A 396 7.15 18.75 13.07
CA GLU A 396 6.52 19.09 11.79
C GLU A 396 5.23 18.28 11.65
N SER A 397 4.16 18.93 11.21
CA SER A 397 2.83 18.32 11.13
C SER A 397 2.29 18.38 9.71
N SER A 398 1.59 17.34 9.28
CA SER A 398 0.81 17.39 8.05
C SER A 398 -0.50 16.60 8.17
N LEU A 399 -1.48 16.99 7.36
CA LEU A 399 -2.75 16.30 7.25
C LEU A 399 -2.90 15.74 5.83
N CYS A 400 -3.32 14.48 5.71
CA CYS A 400 -3.51 13.81 4.44
C CYS A 400 -4.94 13.27 4.32
N ALA A 401 -5.56 13.46 3.16
CA ALA A 401 -6.81 12.79 2.77
C ALA A 401 -6.46 11.56 1.91
N VAL A 402 -6.86 10.39 2.39
CA VAL A 402 -6.63 9.10 1.74
C VAL A 402 -7.98 8.53 1.30
N ASP A 403 -8.23 8.57 0.00
CA ASP A 403 -9.47 8.11 -0.62
C ASP A 403 -9.22 6.74 -1.29
N HIS A 404 -9.87 5.69 -0.79
CA HIS A 404 -9.81 4.33 -1.34
C HIS A 404 -8.36 3.85 -1.55
N GLY A 405 -7.53 4.16 -0.57
CA GLY A 405 -6.11 3.81 -0.51
C GLY A 405 -5.15 4.71 -1.29
N ARG A 406 -5.64 5.80 -1.90
CA ARG A 406 -4.84 6.79 -2.64
C ARG A 406 -4.78 8.11 -1.89
N SER A 407 -3.62 8.76 -1.88
CA SER A 407 -3.50 10.13 -1.37
C SER A 407 -4.12 11.10 -2.37
N VAL A 408 -5.21 11.77 -2.01
CA VAL A 408 -5.91 12.73 -2.89
C VAL A 408 -5.72 14.18 -2.49
N GLU A 409 -5.35 14.45 -1.24
CA GLU A 409 -4.99 15.79 -0.76
C GLU A 409 -3.97 15.69 0.39
N VAL A 410 -3.07 16.67 0.51
CA VAL A 410 -2.10 16.74 1.60
C VAL A 410 -1.72 18.17 1.92
N SER A 411 -1.73 18.53 3.20
CA SER A 411 -1.47 19.91 3.62
C SER A 411 -0.05 20.39 3.28
N ALA A 412 0.92 19.48 3.29
CA ALA A 412 2.31 19.80 2.99
C ALA A 412 2.49 20.10 1.49
N GLY A 413 3.17 21.20 1.21
CA GLY A 413 3.20 21.85 -0.10
C GLY A 413 4.36 21.41 -1.00
N PHE A 414 5.04 22.42 -1.55
CA PHE A 414 6.29 22.26 -2.30
C PHE A 414 7.46 21.94 -1.38
N THR A 415 7.32 22.29 -0.09
CA THR A 415 8.22 21.96 1.00
C THR A 415 7.40 21.39 2.17
N PRO A 416 8.03 20.67 3.13
CA PRO A 416 7.34 20.18 4.33
C PRO A 416 6.79 21.30 5.22
N ALA A 417 7.29 22.53 5.07
CA ALA A 417 6.97 23.67 5.92
C ALA A 417 5.59 24.31 5.64
N ASP A 418 4.96 24.02 4.51
CA ASP A 418 3.62 24.51 4.16
C ASP A 418 2.52 23.67 4.83
N GLY A 419 1.34 24.27 5.00
CA GLY A 419 0.16 23.62 5.55
C GLY A 419 -0.08 23.98 7.02
N LEU A 420 0.18 23.02 7.90
CA LEU A 420 -0.08 23.19 9.34
C LEU A 420 1.00 24.03 10.01
N VAL A 421 0.61 24.73 11.07
CA VAL A 421 1.55 25.42 11.95
C VAL A 421 2.42 24.37 12.65
N ALA A 422 3.73 24.61 12.73
CA ALA A 422 4.68 23.71 13.34
C ALA A 422 5.37 24.36 14.55
N GLY A 423 6.28 23.64 15.21
CA GLY A 423 7.05 24.18 16.35
C GLY A 423 7.82 25.45 15.99
N ASN A 424 8.59 25.40 14.89
CA ASN A 424 9.42 26.50 14.39
C ASN A 424 8.96 27.08 13.04
N SER A 425 8.13 26.35 12.29
CA SER A 425 7.64 26.81 10.99
C SER A 425 6.26 27.45 11.09
N ALA A 426 6.06 28.52 10.32
CA ALA A 426 4.82 29.30 10.28
C ALA A 426 3.61 28.53 9.70
N GLY A 427 3.84 27.50 8.86
CA GLY A 427 2.77 26.88 8.07
C GLY A 427 2.35 27.75 6.88
N SER A 428 1.13 27.55 6.38
CA SER A 428 0.60 28.35 5.27
C SER A 428 0.37 29.82 5.66
N VAL A 429 0.84 30.75 4.83
CA VAL A 429 0.67 32.20 4.97
C VAL A 429 0.32 32.84 3.62
N ASP A 430 -0.12 34.09 3.65
CA ASP A 430 -0.30 34.90 2.43
C ASP A 430 1.05 35.09 1.71
N PRO A 431 1.19 34.70 0.43
CA PRO A 431 2.40 34.94 -0.35
C PRO A 431 2.83 36.41 -0.39
N ASN A 432 1.90 37.37 -0.36
CA ASN A 432 2.22 38.80 -0.38
C ASN A 432 2.92 39.28 0.89
N LEU A 433 2.84 38.51 1.99
CA LEU A 433 3.60 38.78 3.20
C LEU A 433 5.11 38.70 2.94
N LEU A 434 5.55 37.84 2.02
CA LEU A 434 6.97 37.74 1.64
C LEU A 434 7.45 39.04 1.01
N PHE A 435 6.71 39.59 0.05
CA PHE A 435 7.06 40.86 -0.60
C PHE A 435 7.02 42.03 0.37
N TYR A 436 6.04 42.08 1.27
CA TYR A 436 5.99 43.08 2.32
C TYR A 436 7.24 43.02 3.22
N LEU A 437 7.62 41.82 3.67
CA LEU A 437 8.75 41.64 4.57
C LEU A 437 10.07 42.05 3.91
N THR A 438 10.26 41.70 2.65
CA THR A 438 11.50 42.02 1.92
C THR A 438 11.56 43.48 1.49
N ASP A 439 10.50 43.98 0.87
CA ASP A 439 10.56 45.24 0.12
C ASP A 439 10.22 46.44 1.00
N GLN A 440 9.39 46.24 2.04
CA GLN A 440 8.90 47.32 2.90
C GLN A 440 9.43 47.24 4.33
N ALA A 441 9.43 46.05 4.94
CA ALA A 441 9.93 45.87 6.30
C ALA A 441 11.46 45.69 6.39
N GLY A 442 12.15 45.66 5.24
CA GLY A 442 13.61 45.70 5.16
C GLY A 442 14.32 44.39 5.56
N PHE A 443 13.60 43.27 5.64
CA PHE A 443 14.24 41.97 5.88
C PHE A 443 14.92 41.47 4.61
N SER A 444 16.14 40.96 4.73
CA SER A 444 16.75 40.21 3.62
C SER A 444 15.97 38.92 3.32
N TYR A 445 16.18 38.35 2.14
CA TYR A 445 15.65 37.01 1.81
C TYR A 445 16.00 35.97 2.88
N ARG A 446 17.24 35.99 3.38
CA ARG A 446 17.71 35.04 4.39
C ARG A 446 17.00 35.22 5.72
N GLU A 447 16.82 36.47 6.17
CA GLU A 447 16.09 36.75 7.40
C GLU A 447 14.62 36.39 7.27
N THR A 448 14.00 36.73 6.14
CA THR A 448 12.62 36.35 5.81
C THR A 448 12.46 34.84 5.85
N SER A 449 13.33 34.08 5.15
CA SER A 449 13.34 32.62 5.20
C SER A 449 13.46 32.08 6.64
N ALA A 450 14.34 32.66 7.46
CA ALA A 450 14.48 32.26 8.86
C ALA A 450 13.23 32.56 9.70
N LEU A 451 12.49 33.65 9.42
CA LEU A 451 11.21 33.94 10.08
C LEU A 451 10.18 32.83 9.81
N PHE A 452 10.10 32.33 8.57
CA PHE A 452 9.13 31.29 8.23
C PHE A 452 9.55 29.88 8.65
N ARG A 453 10.85 29.56 8.63
CA ARG A 453 11.35 28.19 8.82
C ARG A 453 11.88 27.89 10.23
N GLU A 454 12.41 28.88 10.93
CA GLU A 454 13.21 28.65 12.16
C GLU A 454 12.72 29.45 13.38
N LYS A 455 12.13 30.64 13.14
CA LYS A 455 11.71 31.58 14.18
C LYS A 455 10.20 31.75 14.27
N GLY A 456 9.45 31.12 13.37
CA GLY A 456 8.01 31.21 13.25
C GLY A 456 7.28 30.21 14.14
N GLY A 457 6.08 29.84 13.70
CA GLY A 457 5.28 28.80 14.35
C GLY A 457 4.94 29.09 15.80
N LEU A 458 4.85 28.03 16.60
CA LEU A 458 4.54 28.13 18.03
C LEU A 458 5.58 28.91 18.81
N LYS A 459 6.86 28.74 18.49
CA LYS A 459 7.95 29.48 19.11
C LYS A 459 7.80 30.98 18.90
N GLY A 460 7.59 31.41 17.64
CA GLY A 460 7.41 32.81 17.30
C GLY A 460 6.17 33.42 17.96
N LEU A 461 5.04 32.71 17.92
CA LEU A 461 3.77 33.18 18.48
C LEU A 461 3.81 33.28 20.01
N SER A 462 4.28 32.23 20.68
CA SER A 462 4.34 32.17 22.14
C SER A 462 5.46 33.03 22.73
N GLY A 463 6.61 33.10 22.05
CA GLY A 463 7.86 33.64 22.58
C GLY A 463 8.56 32.72 23.58
N ILE A 464 8.16 31.45 23.67
CA ILE A 464 8.62 30.51 24.71
C ILE A 464 9.46 29.39 24.07
N SER A 465 8.81 28.51 23.32
CA SER A 465 9.40 27.24 22.89
C SER A 465 8.71 26.70 21.64
N PRO A 466 9.41 25.92 20.80
CA PRO A 466 8.75 25.14 19.75
C PRO A 466 8.00 23.91 20.30
N SER A 467 8.23 23.54 21.56
CA SER A 467 7.64 22.35 22.20
C SER A 467 6.20 22.60 22.64
N LEU A 468 5.24 21.88 22.06
CA LEU A 468 3.82 21.98 22.45
C LEU A 468 3.58 21.66 23.92
N ARG A 469 4.35 20.75 24.50
CA ARG A 469 4.28 20.40 25.92
C ARG A 469 4.61 21.60 26.82
N GLU A 470 5.62 22.38 26.44
CA GLU A 470 5.99 23.60 27.18
C GLU A 470 4.96 24.71 26.97
N ILE A 471 4.42 24.83 25.75
CA ILE A 471 3.32 25.78 25.46
C ILE A 471 2.07 25.46 26.27
N GLU A 472 1.67 24.20 26.33
CA GLU A 472 0.50 23.75 27.10
C GLU A 472 0.71 24.03 28.60
N ALA A 473 1.87 23.69 29.16
CA ALA A 473 2.19 23.98 30.56
C ALA A 473 2.13 25.49 30.89
N HIS A 474 2.60 26.36 29.99
CA HIS A 474 2.50 27.80 30.20
C HIS A 474 1.06 28.33 30.00
N ALA A 475 0.30 27.73 29.08
CA ALA A 475 -1.11 28.06 28.88
C ALA A 475 -1.94 27.70 30.13
N ASP A 476 -1.66 26.58 30.78
CA ASP A 476 -2.28 26.16 32.05
C ASP A 476 -2.00 27.15 33.19
N LEU A 477 -0.82 27.78 33.17
CA LEU A 477 -0.45 28.86 34.09
C LEU A 477 -1.04 30.23 33.70
N GLY A 478 -1.87 30.30 32.66
CA GLY A 478 -2.54 31.52 32.21
C GLY A 478 -1.69 32.43 31.31
N HIS A 479 -0.56 31.95 30.75
CA HIS A 479 0.26 32.75 29.86
C HIS A 479 -0.48 33.04 28.53
N HIS A 480 -0.88 34.29 28.34
CA HIS A 480 -1.76 34.69 27.24
C HIS A 480 -1.27 34.28 25.84
N ARG A 481 0.00 34.54 25.52
CA ARG A 481 0.56 34.18 24.20
C ARG A 481 0.68 32.66 24.00
N ALA A 482 0.85 31.89 25.08
CA ALA A 482 0.91 30.43 25.01
C ALA A 482 -0.49 29.87 24.70
N LEU A 483 -1.52 30.37 25.39
CA LEU A 483 -2.91 30.04 25.13
C LEU A 483 -3.31 30.38 23.69
N LEU A 484 -2.91 31.55 23.19
CA LEU A 484 -3.18 31.95 21.80
C LEU A 484 -2.50 31.02 20.79
N ALA A 485 -1.23 30.71 21.00
CA ALA A 485 -0.49 29.79 20.12
C ALA A 485 -1.13 28.39 20.10
N TYR A 486 -1.51 27.86 21.26
CA TYR A 486 -2.18 26.56 21.40
C TYR A 486 -3.54 26.54 20.67
N LYS A 487 -4.36 27.59 20.86
CA LYS A 487 -5.66 27.72 20.17
C LYS A 487 -5.49 27.84 18.66
N LEU A 488 -4.52 28.62 18.20
CA LEU A 488 -4.24 28.80 16.77
C LEU A 488 -3.81 27.47 16.14
N TYR A 489 -2.95 26.69 16.81
CA TYR A 489 -2.56 25.36 16.37
C TYR A 489 -3.77 24.43 16.19
N CYS A 490 -4.60 24.27 17.24
CA CYS A 490 -5.79 23.42 17.19
C CYS A 490 -6.81 23.90 16.13
N TYR A 491 -6.98 25.22 15.99
CA TYR A 491 -7.84 25.81 14.97
C TYR A 491 -7.34 25.50 13.54
N SER A 492 -6.03 25.56 13.31
CA SER A 492 -5.44 25.21 12.01
C SER A 492 -5.70 23.74 11.64
N ILE A 493 -5.57 22.82 12.61
CA ILE A 493 -5.86 21.39 12.41
C ILE A 493 -7.33 21.20 12.07
N ARG A 494 -8.23 21.80 12.85
CA ARG A 494 -9.68 21.73 12.61
C ARG A 494 -10.07 22.16 11.20
N LYS A 495 -9.51 23.28 10.72
CA LYS A 495 -9.74 23.73 9.34
C LYS A 495 -9.26 22.70 8.31
N LYS A 496 -8.07 22.13 8.50
CA LYS A 496 -7.53 21.11 7.59
C LYS A 496 -8.33 19.81 7.61
N ILE A 497 -8.94 19.42 8.74
CA ILE A 497 -9.88 18.30 8.79
C ILE A 497 -11.09 18.57 7.88
N GLY A 498 -11.65 19.79 7.96
CA GLY A 498 -12.75 20.20 7.08
C GLY A 498 -12.36 20.21 5.60
N GLU A 499 -11.14 20.66 5.26
CA GLU A 499 -10.62 20.61 3.89
C GLU A 499 -10.49 19.16 3.37
N ALA A 500 -9.97 18.24 4.19
CA ALA A 500 -9.87 16.83 3.80
C ALA A 500 -11.23 16.16 3.59
N LEU A 501 -12.20 16.44 4.45
CA LEU A 501 -13.57 15.96 4.29
C LEU A 501 -14.19 16.51 2.99
N ALA A 502 -14.02 17.82 2.72
CA ALA A 502 -14.53 18.42 1.50
C ALA A 502 -13.86 17.86 0.24
N ALA A 503 -12.56 17.56 0.29
CA ALA A 503 -11.81 16.99 -0.84
C ALA A 503 -12.27 15.57 -1.20
N MET A 504 -12.74 14.77 -0.24
CA MET A 504 -13.23 13.40 -0.48
C MET A 504 -14.75 13.34 -0.65
N GLY A 505 -15.50 14.36 -0.24
CA GLY A 505 -16.97 14.35 -0.24
C GLY A 505 -17.58 13.50 0.89
N GLY A 506 -16.74 12.88 1.72
CA GLY A 506 -17.09 11.99 2.81
C GLY A 506 -15.88 11.74 3.73
N LEU A 507 -16.12 11.03 4.83
CA LEU A 507 -15.06 10.62 5.76
C LEU A 507 -15.53 9.41 6.57
N ASP A 508 -14.86 8.26 6.45
CA ASP A 508 -15.10 7.11 7.31
C ASP A 508 -14.34 7.24 8.63
N VAL A 509 -13.09 7.69 8.55
CA VAL A 509 -12.15 7.65 9.69
C VAL A 509 -11.28 8.89 9.76
N LEU A 510 -11.23 9.51 10.93
CA LEU A 510 -10.21 10.50 11.30
C LEU A 510 -9.17 9.84 12.20
N VAL A 511 -7.89 9.93 11.83
CA VAL A 511 -6.78 9.33 12.59
C VAL A 511 -5.88 10.41 13.15
N PHE A 512 -5.60 10.37 14.45
CA PHE A 512 -4.52 11.15 15.07
C PHE A 512 -3.29 10.27 15.28
N THR A 513 -2.14 10.73 14.81
CA THR A 513 -0.84 10.06 15.00
C THR A 513 0.29 11.08 15.13
N GLY A 514 1.53 10.61 15.17
CA GLY A 514 2.71 11.43 15.53
C GLY A 514 2.84 11.62 17.04
N SER A 515 3.97 12.17 17.47
CA SER A 515 4.28 12.31 18.90
C SER A 515 3.22 13.12 19.65
N ILE A 516 2.72 14.20 19.05
CA ILE A 516 1.73 15.11 19.64
C ILE A 516 0.32 14.54 19.50
N GLY A 517 -0.04 14.06 18.31
CA GLY A 517 -1.39 13.57 18.03
C GLY A 517 -1.74 12.33 18.85
N TYR A 518 -0.73 11.48 19.12
CA TYR A 518 -0.86 10.34 20.01
C TYR A 518 -0.96 10.75 21.49
N ALA A 519 -0.11 11.68 21.96
CA ALA A 519 0.03 11.95 23.38
C ALA A 519 -0.99 12.96 23.96
N SER A 520 -1.46 13.96 23.20
CA SER A 520 -2.25 15.06 23.76
C SER A 520 -3.76 14.91 23.53
N PRO A 521 -4.55 14.52 24.55
CA PRO A 521 -6.01 14.49 24.44
C PRO A 521 -6.62 15.90 24.28
N GLY A 522 -5.99 16.94 24.84
CA GLY A 522 -6.45 18.32 24.74
C GLY A 522 -6.42 18.84 23.30
N ILE A 523 -5.34 18.58 22.58
CA ILE A 523 -5.22 18.93 21.16
C ILE A 523 -6.26 18.20 20.32
N ARG A 524 -6.44 16.88 20.53
CA ARG A 524 -7.47 16.11 19.82
C ARG A 524 -8.88 16.66 20.06
N SER A 525 -9.20 16.97 21.31
CA SER A 525 -10.49 17.55 21.71
C SER A 525 -10.73 18.88 21.01
N LEU A 526 -9.79 19.83 21.09
CA LEU A 526 -9.95 21.16 20.47
C LEU A 526 -9.90 21.14 18.94
N ALA A 527 -9.14 20.22 18.35
CA ALA A 527 -9.11 20.03 16.90
C ALA A 527 -10.46 19.49 16.36
N CYS A 528 -11.14 18.64 17.12
CA CYS A 528 -12.46 18.11 16.74
C CYS A 528 -13.64 18.97 17.21
N GLN A 529 -13.41 19.94 18.09
CA GLN A 529 -14.48 20.73 18.69
C GLN A 529 -15.34 21.43 17.64
N GLY A 530 -16.64 21.13 17.63
CA GLY A 530 -17.63 21.69 16.71
C GLY A 530 -17.76 20.94 15.38
N LEU A 531 -17.02 19.84 15.19
CA LEU A 531 -17.12 19.00 13.99
C LEU A 531 -18.22 17.93 14.09
N ASP A 532 -19.03 17.92 15.15
CA ASP A 532 -20.18 17.03 15.31
C ASP A 532 -21.17 17.16 14.13
N ALA A 533 -21.35 18.39 13.61
CA ALA A 533 -22.19 18.66 12.44
C ALA A 533 -21.65 18.03 11.15
N MET A 534 -20.38 17.66 11.12
CA MET A 534 -19.71 16.92 10.05
C MET A 534 -19.59 15.42 10.37
N GLY A 535 -20.30 14.94 11.40
CA GLY A 535 -20.29 13.52 11.81
C GLY A 535 -19.09 13.10 12.66
N ILE A 536 -18.27 14.04 13.14
CA ILE A 536 -17.09 13.77 13.97
C ILE A 536 -17.41 14.08 15.42
N ALA A 537 -17.81 13.07 16.20
CA ALA A 537 -18.19 13.23 17.59
C ALA A 537 -17.26 12.44 18.54
N LEU A 538 -16.44 13.16 19.31
CA LEU A 538 -15.49 12.56 20.26
C LEU A 538 -16.17 12.08 21.55
N ASP A 539 -15.69 10.96 22.08
CA ASP A 539 -15.93 10.54 23.45
C ASP A 539 -14.77 11.04 24.32
N GLU A 540 -15.02 12.12 25.05
CA GLU A 540 -13.99 12.77 25.86
C GLU A 540 -13.44 11.89 26.99
N LYS A 541 -14.20 10.89 27.46
CA LYS A 541 -13.69 9.93 28.46
C LYS A 541 -12.71 8.98 27.81
N ARG A 542 -13.06 8.38 26.66
CA ARG A 542 -12.14 7.52 25.90
C ARG A 542 -10.91 8.28 25.44
N ASN A 543 -11.08 9.51 24.97
CA ASN A 543 -9.99 10.37 24.53
C ASN A 543 -8.93 10.58 25.63
N ARG A 544 -9.34 10.79 26.88
CA ARG A 544 -8.43 10.94 28.04
C ARG A 544 -7.91 9.61 28.60
N ALA A 545 -8.57 8.49 28.32
CA ALA A 545 -8.25 7.18 28.89
C ALA A 545 -7.21 6.38 28.09
N LEU A 546 -6.64 6.96 27.03
CA LEU A 546 -5.60 6.32 26.21
C LEU A 546 -4.40 5.91 27.07
N LEU A 547 -4.01 4.64 27.00
CA LEU A 547 -2.85 4.11 27.70
C LEU A 547 -1.61 4.14 26.82
N GLU A 548 -0.44 4.34 27.43
CA GLU A 548 0.85 4.21 26.72
C GLU A 548 1.11 2.80 26.17
N SER A 549 0.30 1.80 26.50
CA SER A 549 0.36 0.46 25.89
C SER A 549 -0.44 0.35 24.60
N ASP A 550 -1.39 1.24 24.35
CA ASP A 550 -2.34 1.14 23.23
C ASP A 550 -1.67 1.45 21.89
N GLU A 551 -1.56 0.47 21.01
CA GLU A 551 -1.06 0.69 19.65
C GLU A 551 -2.08 1.47 18.80
N THR A 552 -3.36 1.17 18.96
CA THR A 552 -4.47 1.87 18.30
C THR A 552 -5.71 1.86 19.20
N ALA A 553 -6.41 2.99 19.28
CA ALA A 553 -7.60 3.14 20.12
C ALA A 553 -8.70 3.97 19.45
N LEU A 554 -9.95 3.54 19.62
CA LEU A 554 -11.14 4.29 19.22
C LEU A 554 -11.53 5.31 20.29
N ILE A 555 -11.56 6.59 19.91
CA ILE A 555 -11.89 7.71 20.80
C ILE A 555 -13.17 8.46 20.38
N SER A 556 -13.83 8.07 19.30
CA SER A 556 -15.15 8.59 18.97
C SER A 556 -16.25 7.95 19.82
N ARG A 557 -17.38 8.65 19.91
CA ARG A 557 -18.62 8.07 20.44
C ARG A 557 -19.11 6.92 19.56
N SER A 558 -19.94 6.06 20.12
CA SER A 558 -20.52 4.93 19.39
C SER A 558 -21.44 5.36 18.25
N ASP A 559 -22.15 6.48 18.43
CA ASP A 559 -23.10 7.07 17.48
C ASP A 559 -22.45 8.02 16.48
N SER A 560 -21.14 8.27 16.58
CA SER A 560 -20.38 9.06 15.61
C SER A 560 -20.36 8.35 14.25
N PRO A 561 -20.88 8.97 13.17
CA PRO A 561 -20.77 8.44 11.82
C PRO A 561 -19.30 8.21 11.42
N VAL A 562 -18.45 9.23 11.66
CA VAL A 562 -17.01 9.13 11.45
C VAL A 562 -16.37 8.48 12.67
N LYS A 563 -15.53 7.45 12.47
CA LYS A 563 -14.73 6.88 13.56
C LYS A 563 -13.49 7.74 13.79
N VAL A 564 -13.16 8.02 15.04
CA VAL A 564 -11.94 8.75 15.40
C VAL A 564 -10.99 7.81 16.11
N LEU A 565 -9.83 7.58 15.51
CA LEU A 565 -8.79 6.68 16.01
C LEU A 565 -7.55 7.46 16.44
N VAL A 566 -6.85 6.93 17.42
CA VAL A 566 -5.48 7.34 17.75
C VAL A 566 -4.56 6.17 17.44
N VAL A 567 -3.53 6.40 16.63
CA VAL A 567 -2.58 5.36 16.17
C VAL A 567 -1.16 5.75 16.59
N ARG A 568 -0.45 4.86 17.29
CA ARG A 568 0.95 5.08 17.67
C ARG A 568 1.83 5.14 16.42
N PRO A 569 2.67 6.18 16.24
CA PRO A 569 3.55 6.24 15.09
C PRO A 569 4.59 5.12 15.11
N ASN A 570 4.82 4.48 13.96
CA ASN A 570 5.87 3.46 13.81
C ASN A 570 6.53 3.52 12.43
N ARG A 571 7.30 4.60 12.20
CA ARG A 571 7.95 4.87 10.92
C ARG A 571 8.90 3.76 10.47
N THR A 572 9.73 3.25 11.39
CA THR A 572 10.76 2.25 11.05
C THR A 572 10.17 0.89 10.70
N LEU A 573 9.02 0.51 11.27
CA LEU A 573 8.26 -0.64 10.82
C LEU A 573 7.81 -0.49 9.36
N MET A 574 7.31 0.70 9.00
CA MET A 574 6.90 0.95 7.62
C MET A 574 8.08 0.94 6.65
N ILE A 575 9.25 1.46 7.05
CA ILE A 575 10.49 1.35 6.26
C ILE A 575 10.87 -0.11 6.04
N ALA A 576 10.82 -0.95 7.09
CA ALA A 576 11.12 -2.37 6.97
C ALA A 576 10.15 -3.09 6.02
N ARG A 577 8.84 -2.79 6.13
CA ARG A 577 7.82 -3.31 5.23
C ARG A 577 8.05 -2.91 3.77
N GLU A 578 8.30 -1.63 3.52
CA GLU A 578 8.57 -1.11 2.17
C GLU A 578 9.88 -1.68 1.59
N THR A 579 10.86 -1.97 2.45
CA THR A 579 12.09 -2.68 2.06
C THR A 579 11.76 -4.08 1.55
N LEU A 580 10.96 -4.87 2.28
CA LEU A 580 10.54 -6.20 1.83
C LEU A 580 9.79 -6.17 0.50
N LYS A 581 8.89 -5.20 0.35
CA LYS A 581 8.13 -5.02 -0.89
C LYS A 581 9.02 -4.69 -2.07
N ALA A 582 9.97 -3.78 -1.90
CA ALA A 582 10.93 -3.44 -2.94
C ALA A 582 11.81 -4.64 -3.33
N LEU A 583 12.26 -5.44 -2.37
CA LEU A 583 13.02 -6.67 -2.64
C LEU A 583 12.19 -7.71 -3.41
N SER A 584 10.91 -7.89 -3.04
CA SER A 584 10.00 -8.79 -3.74
C SER A 584 9.73 -8.33 -5.18
N ALA A 585 9.41 -7.04 -5.37
CA ALA A 585 9.14 -6.45 -6.68
C ALA A 585 10.37 -6.51 -7.60
N GLU A 586 11.57 -6.28 -7.07
CA GLU A 586 12.82 -6.40 -7.81
C GLU A 586 13.07 -7.84 -8.26
N LYS A 587 12.84 -8.82 -7.38
CA LYS A 587 13.01 -10.24 -7.70
C LYS A 587 12.10 -10.63 -8.86
N ALA A 588 10.83 -10.23 -8.80
CA ALA A 588 9.86 -10.46 -9.88
C ALA A 588 10.23 -9.72 -11.17
N SER A 589 10.68 -8.46 -11.08
CA SER A 589 11.13 -7.69 -12.26
C SER A 589 12.35 -8.30 -12.94
N LYS A 590 13.30 -8.86 -12.18
CA LYS A 590 14.45 -9.61 -12.73
C LYS A 590 14.04 -10.91 -13.42
N LEU A 591 12.99 -11.58 -12.92
CA LEU A 591 12.45 -12.78 -13.58
C LEU A 591 11.81 -12.39 -14.92
N LEU A 592 11.02 -11.32 -14.95
CA LEU A 592 10.43 -10.76 -16.18
C LEU A 592 11.49 -10.39 -17.23
N GLN A 593 12.57 -9.71 -16.82
CA GLN A 593 13.63 -9.29 -17.74
C GLN A 593 14.45 -10.44 -18.35
N LYS A 594 14.49 -11.61 -17.68
CA LYS A 594 15.20 -12.80 -18.19
C LYS A 594 14.39 -13.57 -19.22
N GLN A 595 13.10 -13.30 -19.35
CA GLN A 595 12.23 -13.93 -20.33
C GLN A 595 12.23 -13.16 -21.66
N GLU A 596 11.84 -13.83 -22.74
CA GLU A 596 11.41 -13.10 -23.95
C GLU A 596 10.21 -12.23 -23.60
N ALA A 597 10.25 -10.96 -24.03
CA ALA A 597 9.20 -9.99 -23.69
C ALA A 597 7.84 -10.48 -24.21
N ILE A 598 6.97 -10.89 -23.30
CA ILE A 598 5.63 -11.38 -23.63
C ILE A 598 4.77 -10.17 -24.04
N PRO A 599 4.22 -10.16 -25.26
CA PRO A 599 3.38 -9.07 -25.73
C PRO A 599 2.04 -9.04 -24.98
N VAL A 600 1.63 -7.86 -24.51
CA VAL A 600 0.30 -7.60 -23.96
C VAL A 600 -0.49 -6.80 -24.99
N PRO A 601 -1.54 -7.38 -25.61
CA PRO A 601 -2.40 -6.63 -26.52
C PRO A 601 -3.14 -5.52 -25.77
N ILE A 602 -3.33 -4.37 -26.43
CA ILE A 602 -3.99 -3.20 -25.86
C ILE A 602 -5.32 -3.00 -26.58
N GLU A 603 -6.40 -2.86 -25.81
CA GLU A 603 -7.74 -2.52 -26.27
C GLU A 603 -8.10 -1.09 -25.82
N VAL A 604 -8.55 -0.28 -26.78
CA VAL A 604 -9.00 1.09 -26.50
C VAL A 604 -10.49 1.08 -26.18
N SER A 605 -10.82 1.36 -24.93
CA SER A 605 -12.19 1.32 -24.42
C SER A 605 -12.82 2.71 -24.53
N ALA A 606 -13.80 2.84 -25.43
CA ALA A 606 -14.64 4.03 -25.51
C ALA A 606 -15.61 4.13 -24.32
N HIS A 607 -16.18 5.31 -24.12
CA HIS A 607 -17.22 5.52 -23.11
C HIS A 607 -18.38 4.53 -23.29
N HIS A 608 -18.86 3.99 -22.19
CA HIS A 608 -19.89 2.96 -22.24
C HIS A 608 -20.65 2.86 -20.92
N VAL A 609 -21.75 2.09 -20.95
CA VAL A 609 -22.62 1.86 -19.80
C VAL A 609 -22.83 0.37 -19.59
N HIS A 610 -22.70 -0.06 -18.34
CA HIS A 610 -23.23 -1.33 -17.85
C HIS A 610 -24.58 -1.10 -17.19
N LEU A 611 -25.58 -1.92 -17.52
CA LEU A 611 -26.94 -1.77 -17.01
C LEU A 611 -27.37 -2.97 -16.16
N THR A 612 -28.25 -2.71 -15.18
CA THR A 612 -29.01 -3.78 -14.52
C THR A 612 -30.19 -4.20 -15.40
N ALA A 613 -30.71 -5.41 -15.22
CA ALA A 613 -31.91 -5.85 -15.95
C ALA A 613 -33.11 -4.90 -15.73
N ARG A 614 -33.22 -4.31 -14.53
CA ARG A 614 -34.23 -3.28 -14.22
C ARG A 614 -34.04 -2.02 -15.07
N HIS A 615 -32.80 -1.53 -15.21
CA HIS A 615 -32.53 -0.34 -16.00
C HIS A 615 -32.61 -0.61 -17.51
N VAL A 616 -32.26 -1.81 -17.98
CA VAL A 616 -32.54 -2.24 -19.36
C VAL A 616 -34.04 -2.11 -19.64
N ALA A 617 -34.88 -2.67 -18.77
CA ALA A 617 -36.33 -2.60 -18.92
C ALA A 617 -36.86 -1.16 -18.87
N ALA A 618 -36.30 -0.29 -18.01
CA ALA A 618 -36.70 1.11 -17.91
C ALA A 618 -36.30 1.95 -19.13
N LEU A 619 -35.14 1.68 -19.72
CA LEU A 619 -34.59 2.47 -20.84
C LEU A 619 -35.07 1.98 -22.21
N PHE A 620 -35.33 0.69 -22.36
CA PHE A 620 -35.67 0.06 -23.64
C PHE A 620 -37.06 -0.62 -23.69
N GLY A 621 -37.76 -0.71 -22.55
CA GLY A 621 -39.10 -1.28 -22.44
C GLY A 621 -39.12 -2.65 -21.71
N ALA A 622 -40.27 -2.97 -21.11
CA ALA A 622 -40.43 -4.21 -20.33
C ALA A 622 -40.24 -5.47 -21.19
N GLY A 623 -39.46 -6.43 -20.69
CA GLY A 623 -39.16 -7.68 -21.39
C GLY A 623 -38.06 -7.58 -22.46
N HIS A 624 -37.44 -6.42 -22.63
CA HIS A 624 -36.32 -6.23 -23.54
C HIS A 624 -35.02 -6.76 -22.92
N GLY A 625 -34.23 -7.51 -23.69
CA GLY A 625 -32.88 -7.94 -23.32
C GLY A 625 -31.83 -7.29 -24.22
N LEU A 626 -30.57 -7.26 -23.77
CA LEU A 626 -29.48 -6.69 -24.56
C LEU A 626 -29.20 -7.54 -25.80
N GLU A 627 -29.25 -6.93 -26.98
CA GLU A 627 -28.93 -7.62 -28.24
C GLU A 627 -27.43 -7.52 -28.52
N VAL A 628 -26.81 -8.64 -28.88
CA VAL A 628 -25.40 -8.69 -29.25
C VAL A 628 -25.17 -7.97 -30.58
N ALA A 629 -24.28 -6.98 -30.60
CA ALA A 629 -23.74 -6.40 -31.83
C ALA A 629 -22.46 -7.14 -32.24
N HIS A 630 -21.47 -7.20 -31.34
CA HIS A 630 -20.24 -7.98 -31.51
C HIS A 630 -19.64 -8.34 -30.14
N PRO A 631 -18.91 -9.46 -30.04
CA PRO A 631 -18.21 -9.84 -28.81
C PRO A 631 -17.09 -8.85 -28.49
N LEU A 632 -16.79 -8.68 -27.20
CA LEU A 632 -15.61 -7.93 -26.72
C LEU A 632 -14.41 -8.85 -26.51
N SER A 633 -13.25 -8.28 -26.18
CA SER A 633 -12.03 -9.04 -25.87
C SER A 633 -12.22 -10.07 -24.75
N GLN A 634 -12.98 -9.70 -23.72
CA GLN A 634 -13.23 -10.53 -22.55
C GLN A 634 -14.34 -11.56 -22.82
N PRO A 635 -14.08 -12.87 -22.60
CA PRO A 635 -15.05 -13.94 -22.82
C PRO A 635 -16.43 -13.68 -22.20
N GLY A 636 -17.48 -13.87 -23.00
CA GLY A 636 -18.88 -13.71 -22.55
C GLY A 636 -19.37 -12.27 -22.50
N GLN A 637 -18.50 -11.27 -22.68
CA GLN A 637 -18.90 -9.87 -22.77
C GLN A 637 -19.12 -9.44 -24.23
N PHE A 638 -20.03 -8.48 -24.44
CA PHE A 638 -20.36 -8.00 -25.77
C PHE A 638 -20.75 -6.53 -25.79
N ALA A 639 -20.45 -5.86 -26.90
CA ALA A 639 -21.06 -4.58 -27.22
C ALA A 639 -22.49 -4.83 -27.69
N SER A 640 -23.45 -4.14 -27.09
CA SER A 640 -24.87 -4.28 -27.42
C SER A 640 -25.26 -3.40 -28.61
N LYS A 641 -26.26 -3.77 -29.40
CA LYS A 641 -26.79 -2.89 -30.46
C LYS A 641 -27.40 -1.61 -29.89
N GLN A 642 -27.94 -1.70 -28.68
CA GLN A 642 -28.52 -0.61 -27.93
C GLN A 642 -27.48 0.45 -27.55
N THR A 643 -27.92 1.70 -27.54
CA THR A 643 -27.18 2.85 -27.04
C THR A 643 -28.08 3.73 -26.18
N VAL A 644 -27.47 4.56 -25.34
CA VAL A 644 -28.15 5.52 -24.46
C VAL A 644 -27.55 6.91 -24.62
N THR A 645 -28.23 7.92 -24.09
CA THR A 645 -27.71 9.28 -23.92
C THR A 645 -27.41 9.51 -22.46
N LEU A 646 -26.21 10.00 -22.14
CA LEU A 646 -25.85 10.47 -20.81
C LEU A 646 -26.13 11.97 -20.73
N VAL A 647 -26.86 12.41 -19.71
CA VAL A 647 -27.20 13.81 -19.49
C VAL A 647 -26.71 14.24 -18.11
N GLY A 648 -25.74 15.15 -18.11
CA GLY A 648 -25.19 15.78 -16.92
C GLY A 648 -25.65 17.24 -16.77
N PRO A 649 -25.25 17.93 -15.69
CA PRO A 649 -25.69 19.30 -15.40
C PRO A 649 -25.37 20.33 -16.49
N LYS A 650 -24.29 20.13 -17.25
CA LYS A 650 -23.83 21.06 -18.28
C LYS A 650 -24.22 20.66 -19.69
N GLY A 651 -24.33 19.37 -19.96
CA GLY A 651 -24.50 18.87 -21.32
C GLY A 651 -24.73 17.37 -21.38
N MET A 652 -24.66 16.82 -22.59
CA MET A 652 -24.97 15.42 -22.83
C MET A 652 -23.98 14.74 -23.79
N ILE A 653 -23.91 13.42 -23.70
CA ILE A 653 -23.18 12.55 -24.63
C ILE A 653 -24.18 11.56 -25.21
N ASP A 654 -24.39 11.65 -26.52
CA ASP A 654 -25.31 10.79 -27.26
C ASP A 654 -24.63 9.48 -27.69
N ARG A 655 -25.47 8.46 -27.96
CA ARG A 655 -25.04 7.19 -28.57
C ARG A 655 -23.97 6.42 -27.79
N VAL A 656 -23.99 6.54 -26.46
CA VAL A 656 -23.12 5.79 -25.55
C VAL A 656 -23.48 4.31 -25.62
N ARG A 657 -22.47 3.46 -25.85
CA ARG A 657 -22.66 2.02 -26.05
C ARG A 657 -23.05 1.33 -24.75
N VAL A 658 -24.05 0.45 -24.80
CA VAL A 658 -24.34 -0.46 -23.68
C VAL A 658 -23.48 -1.72 -23.83
N LEU A 659 -22.81 -2.15 -22.76
CA LEU A 659 -22.07 -3.40 -22.72
C LEU A 659 -22.85 -4.47 -21.95
N GLY A 660 -22.95 -5.66 -22.54
CA GLY A 660 -23.56 -6.84 -21.95
C GLY A 660 -22.53 -7.87 -21.46
N PRO A 661 -22.96 -8.83 -20.63
CA PRO A 661 -24.32 -9.00 -20.11
C PRO A 661 -24.69 -7.95 -19.06
N GLU A 662 -25.96 -7.95 -18.65
CA GLU A 662 -26.44 -7.12 -17.54
C GLU A 662 -25.63 -7.38 -16.25
N ARG A 663 -25.41 -6.34 -15.46
CA ARG A 663 -24.66 -6.40 -14.19
C ARG A 663 -25.58 -6.22 -12.98
N ALA A 664 -25.06 -6.50 -11.79
CA ALA A 664 -25.76 -6.28 -10.52
C ALA A 664 -25.96 -4.79 -10.20
N ALA A 665 -25.08 -3.92 -10.70
CA ALA A 665 -25.16 -2.48 -10.55
C ALA A 665 -25.01 -1.79 -11.93
N THR A 666 -25.65 -0.63 -12.08
CA THR A 666 -25.48 0.22 -13.26
C THR A 666 -24.29 1.14 -13.04
N GLN A 667 -23.47 1.26 -14.06
CA GLN A 667 -22.22 2.01 -14.03
C GLN A 667 -21.98 2.64 -15.41
N VAL A 668 -21.43 3.85 -15.39
CA VAL A 668 -21.06 4.61 -16.56
C VAL A 668 -19.55 4.86 -16.50
N GLU A 669 -18.84 4.47 -17.55
CA GLU A 669 -17.42 4.77 -17.72
C GLU A 669 -17.27 5.84 -18.80
N ILE A 670 -16.65 6.96 -18.45
CA ILE A 670 -16.38 8.07 -19.37
C ILE A 670 -14.89 8.39 -19.42
N ALA A 671 -14.45 9.08 -20.47
CA ALA A 671 -13.10 9.62 -20.53
C ALA A 671 -12.99 10.93 -19.70
N MET A 672 -11.78 11.28 -19.24
CA MET A 672 -11.57 12.49 -18.43
C MET A 672 -11.99 13.77 -19.16
N THR A 673 -11.81 13.86 -20.47
CA THR A 673 -12.24 15.02 -21.27
C THR A 673 -13.75 15.20 -21.29
N GLU A 674 -14.50 14.11 -21.14
CA GLU A 674 -15.96 14.09 -21.21
C GLU A 674 -16.63 14.60 -19.94
N GLN A 675 -15.92 14.54 -18.82
CA GLN A 675 -16.34 15.09 -17.53
C GLN A 675 -16.73 16.58 -17.67
N PHE A 676 -15.96 17.34 -18.46
CA PHE A 676 -16.22 18.76 -18.70
C PHE A 676 -17.45 18.99 -19.58
N LYS A 677 -17.78 18.05 -20.46
CA LYS A 677 -18.96 18.14 -21.33
C LYS A 677 -20.24 17.86 -20.54
N LEU A 678 -20.21 16.83 -19.70
CA LEU A 678 -21.33 16.49 -18.82
C LEU A 678 -21.49 17.49 -17.66
N GLY A 679 -20.39 18.11 -17.20
CA GLY A 679 -20.39 18.94 -15.99
C GLY A 679 -20.45 18.09 -14.72
N ILE A 680 -19.79 16.93 -14.77
CA ILE A 680 -19.68 15.97 -13.67
C ILE A 680 -18.19 15.74 -13.44
N GLU A 681 -17.75 15.58 -12.20
CA GLU A 681 -16.36 15.27 -11.85
C GLU A 681 -16.28 13.86 -11.26
N PRO A 682 -16.16 12.82 -12.11
CA PRO A 682 -16.06 11.45 -11.65
C PRO A 682 -14.64 11.10 -11.18
N PRO A 683 -14.50 10.22 -10.16
CA PRO A 683 -13.19 9.76 -9.69
C PRO A 683 -12.57 8.72 -10.65
N ILE A 684 -11.24 8.57 -10.58
CA ILE A 684 -10.53 7.47 -11.26
C ILE A 684 -10.58 6.21 -10.40
N ARG A 685 -11.35 5.21 -10.81
CA ARG A 685 -11.61 3.97 -10.03
C ARG A 685 -11.55 2.71 -10.88
N GLU A 686 -11.40 1.58 -10.23
CA GLU A 686 -11.54 0.28 -10.92
C GLU A 686 -13.00 0.04 -11.30
N SER A 687 -13.25 -0.63 -12.44
CA SER A 687 -14.62 -0.97 -12.85
C SER A 687 -15.29 -1.85 -11.78
N GLY A 688 -16.48 -1.43 -11.33
CA GLY A 688 -17.22 -2.03 -10.22
C GLY A 688 -17.10 -1.26 -8.90
N ASP A 689 -16.07 -0.43 -8.73
CA ASP A 689 -15.92 0.48 -7.58
C ASP A 689 -16.62 1.82 -7.87
N ILE A 690 -17.90 1.88 -7.52
CA ILE A 690 -18.80 3.00 -7.83
C ILE A 690 -19.30 3.76 -6.61
N ASP A 691 -18.91 3.38 -5.40
CA ASP A 691 -19.32 4.06 -4.18
C ASP A 691 -18.71 5.47 -4.11
N GLY A 692 -19.44 6.44 -3.55
CA GLY A 692 -18.99 7.85 -3.52
C GLY A 692 -18.87 8.54 -4.88
N SER A 693 -19.08 7.83 -6.00
CA SER A 693 -19.03 8.43 -7.34
C SER A 693 -20.28 9.27 -7.66
N PRO A 694 -20.18 10.29 -8.52
CA PRO A 694 -21.34 11.07 -8.91
C PRO A 694 -22.33 10.27 -9.76
N GLY A 695 -23.56 10.77 -9.76
CA GLY A 695 -24.66 10.28 -10.59
C GLY A 695 -24.76 10.94 -11.97
N VAL A 696 -25.65 10.44 -12.81
CA VAL A 696 -25.99 11.01 -14.14
C VAL A 696 -27.40 10.59 -14.54
N VAL A 697 -28.05 11.35 -15.41
CA VAL A 697 -29.30 10.89 -16.04
C VAL A 697 -28.96 10.08 -17.28
N ILE A 698 -29.52 8.88 -17.39
CA ILE A 698 -29.39 8.01 -18.56
C ILE A 698 -30.74 8.03 -19.29
N GLU A 699 -30.74 8.42 -20.57
CA GLU A 699 -31.93 8.43 -21.41
C GLU A 699 -31.84 7.34 -22.47
N GLY A 700 -32.90 6.55 -22.57
CA GLY A 700 -33.11 5.53 -23.60
C GLY A 700 -34.37 5.81 -24.41
N PRO A 701 -34.63 5.02 -25.45
CA PRO A 701 -35.78 5.24 -26.33
C PRO A 701 -37.14 5.08 -25.65
N ALA A 702 -37.24 4.31 -24.56
CA ALA A 702 -38.50 4.06 -23.86
C ALA A 702 -38.67 4.86 -22.56
N GLY A 703 -37.61 5.52 -22.07
CA GLY A 703 -37.64 6.23 -20.79
C GLY A 703 -36.27 6.69 -20.32
N SER A 704 -36.20 7.20 -19.10
CA SER A 704 -34.97 7.66 -18.47
C SER A 704 -34.79 7.07 -17.07
N VAL A 705 -33.54 7.00 -16.63
CA VAL A 705 -33.12 6.56 -15.31
C VAL A 705 -32.24 7.65 -14.71
N ILE A 706 -32.59 8.11 -13.52
CA ILE A 706 -31.71 8.98 -12.72
C ILE A 706 -30.82 8.05 -11.89
N LEU A 707 -29.53 8.07 -12.20
CA LEU A 707 -28.54 7.35 -11.43
C LEU A 707 -28.00 8.29 -10.35
N GLU A 708 -28.10 7.91 -9.07
CA GLU A 708 -27.59 8.71 -7.94
C GLU A 708 -26.06 8.63 -7.80
N LYS A 709 -25.48 7.49 -8.19
CA LYS A 709 -24.04 7.20 -8.20
C LYS A 709 -23.70 6.19 -9.29
N GLY A 710 -22.51 6.26 -9.86
CA GLY A 710 -22.01 5.23 -10.77
C GLY A 710 -21.23 5.73 -11.97
N VAL A 711 -20.91 7.02 -12.04
CA VAL A 711 -20.07 7.58 -13.10
C VAL A 711 -18.62 7.59 -12.64
N ILE A 712 -17.74 6.90 -13.36
CA ILE A 712 -16.30 6.84 -13.06
C ILE A 712 -15.47 7.10 -14.33
N CYS A 713 -14.23 7.53 -14.13
CA CYS A 713 -13.16 7.35 -15.12
C CYS A 713 -12.48 6.01 -14.83
N ALA A 714 -12.48 5.09 -15.79
CA ALA A 714 -11.92 3.77 -15.56
C ALA A 714 -10.40 3.84 -15.36
N ARG A 715 -9.90 3.27 -14.28
CA ARG A 715 -8.47 3.09 -14.06
C ARG A 715 -7.95 2.07 -15.08
N ARG A 716 -6.94 2.45 -15.85
CA ARG A 716 -6.23 1.56 -16.78
C ARG A 716 -5.79 0.27 -16.07
N HIS A 717 -5.97 -0.87 -16.72
CA HIS A 717 -5.72 -2.17 -16.11
C HIS A 717 -5.39 -3.23 -17.16
N ILE A 718 -4.81 -4.35 -16.70
CA ILE A 718 -4.59 -5.54 -17.51
C ILE A 718 -5.43 -6.66 -16.95
N HIS A 719 -6.32 -7.21 -17.77
CA HIS A 719 -6.98 -8.47 -17.50
C HIS A 719 -6.00 -9.61 -17.74
N MET A 720 -5.88 -10.53 -16.78
CA MET A 720 -5.02 -11.72 -16.86
C MET A 720 -5.80 -12.95 -16.44
N SER A 721 -5.59 -14.07 -17.13
CA SER A 721 -5.92 -15.37 -16.57
C SER A 721 -4.90 -15.78 -15.49
N PRO A 722 -5.18 -16.80 -14.65
CA PRO A 722 -4.19 -17.34 -13.72
C PRO A 722 -2.89 -17.76 -14.40
N ASP A 723 -2.98 -18.32 -15.61
CA ASP A 723 -1.83 -18.75 -16.42
C ASP A 723 -0.98 -17.54 -16.85
N ASP A 724 -1.63 -16.46 -17.30
CA ASP A 724 -0.93 -15.21 -17.63
C ASP A 724 -0.21 -14.66 -16.40
N ALA A 725 -0.91 -14.48 -15.28
CA ALA A 725 -0.35 -13.89 -14.07
C ALA A 725 0.89 -14.66 -13.57
N LEU A 726 0.82 -16.00 -13.57
CA LEU A 726 1.94 -16.87 -13.19
C LEU A 726 3.11 -16.79 -14.19
N ARG A 727 2.83 -16.69 -15.50
CA ARG A 727 3.87 -16.50 -16.54
C ARG A 727 4.63 -15.19 -16.34
N PHE A 728 3.90 -14.11 -16.02
CA PHE A 728 4.49 -12.80 -15.73
C PHE A 728 5.07 -12.70 -14.30
N GLY A 729 4.81 -13.65 -13.40
CA GLY A 729 5.19 -13.55 -11.99
C GLY A 729 4.50 -12.38 -11.26
N LEU A 730 3.30 -12.03 -11.70
CA LEU A 730 2.46 -10.95 -11.18
C LEU A 730 1.34 -11.52 -10.32
N HIS A 731 0.86 -10.73 -9.37
CA HIS A 731 -0.31 -11.03 -8.56
C HIS A 731 -1.48 -10.12 -8.94
N ASP A 732 -2.70 -10.51 -8.54
CA ASP A 732 -3.83 -9.59 -8.55
C ASP A 732 -3.47 -8.30 -7.79
N LYS A 733 -3.94 -7.15 -8.31
CA LYS A 733 -3.68 -5.81 -7.77
C LYS A 733 -2.24 -5.30 -7.81
N ASP A 734 -1.28 -6.07 -8.34
CA ASP A 734 0.03 -5.51 -8.69
C ASP A 734 -0.16 -4.31 -9.62
N VAL A 735 0.58 -3.24 -9.38
CA VAL A 735 0.61 -2.06 -10.25
C VAL A 735 1.89 -2.11 -11.05
N VAL A 736 1.77 -2.16 -12.38
CA VAL A 736 2.91 -2.36 -13.30
C VAL A 736 3.15 -1.15 -14.20
N ARG A 737 4.34 -1.12 -14.80
CA ARG A 737 4.68 -0.21 -15.91
C ARG A 737 4.61 -0.97 -17.22
N VAL A 738 3.90 -0.41 -18.21
CA VAL A 738 3.76 -1.00 -19.55
C VAL A 738 4.36 -0.06 -20.58
N ARG A 739 5.45 -0.48 -21.23
CA ARG A 739 6.03 0.25 -22.36
C ARG A 739 5.29 -0.09 -23.64
N VAL A 740 4.99 0.94 -24.42
CA VAL A 740 4.36 0.80 -25.73
C VAL A 740 5.26 1.44 -26.77
N SER A 741 5.64 0.66 -27.77
CA SER A 741 6.44 1.13 -28.90
C SER A 741 5.54 1.77 -29.96
N GLY A 742 6.02 2.79 -30.67
CA GLY A 742 5.29 3.45 -31.76
C GLY A 742 5.97 4.74 -32.19
N ASP A 743 5.27 5.57 -32.97
CA ASP A 743 5.76 6.91 -33.36
C ASP A 743 6.03 7.81 -32.14
N ARG A 744 5.37 7.50 -31.02
CA ARG A 744 5.60 8.08 -29.69
C ARG A 744 5.77 6.95 -28.67
N GLU A 745 7.01 6.51 -28.50
CA GLU A 745 7.33 5.56 -27.45
C GLU A 745 7.06 6.17 -26.06
N LEU A 746 6.35 5.43 -25.21
CA LEU A 746 6.11 5.83 -23.84
C LEU A 746 5.88 4.64 -22.91
N VAL A 747 5.86 4.94 -21.61
CA VAL A 747 5.56 3.96 -20.56
C VAL A 747 4.32 4.42 -19.79
N PHE A 748 3.27 3.60 -19.82
CA PHE A 748 2.13 3.74 -18.93
C PHE A 748 2.51 3.25 -17.54
N GLY A 749 2.58 4.15 -16.57
CA GLY A 749 2.56 3.80 -15.15
C GLY A 749 1.14 3.65 -14.63
N ASP A 750 1.02 3.23 -13.37
CA ASP A 750 -0.25 3.06 -12.66
C ASP A 750 -1.25 2.09 -13.33
N VAL A 751 -0.73 1.03 -13.97
CA VAL A 751 -1.55 0.00 -14.61
C VAL A 751 -1.83 -1.15 -13.63
N VAL A 752 -3.09 -1.35 -13.27
CA VAL A 752 -3.49 -2.41 -12.31
C VAL A 752 -3.59 -3.76 -12.99
N VAL A 753 -3.02 -4.80 -12.40
CA VAL A 753 -3.25 -6.19 -12.81
C VAL A 753 -4.55 -6.69 -12.17
N ARG A 754 -5.44 -7.27 -12.99
CA ARG A 754 -6.67 -7.92 -12.56
C ARG A 754 -6.67 -9.36 -13.03
N VAL A 755 -6.69 -10.31 -12.10
CA VAL A 755 -6.58 -11.74 -12.43
C VAL A 755 -7.91 -12.46 -12.16
N HIS A 756 -8.43 -13.13 -13.18
CA HIS A 756 -9.63 -13.96 -13.06
C HIS A 756 -9.65 -15.06 -14.12
N PRO A 757 -10.19 -16.27 -13.86
CA PRO A 757 -10.20 -17.37 -14.83
C PRO A 757 -10.96 -17.09 -16.12
N SER A 758 -11.94 -16.18 -16.06
CA SER A 758 -12.70 -15.76 -17.24
C SER A 758 -12.00 -14.67 -18.06
N TYR A 759 -10.87 -14.15 -17.60
CA TYR A 759 -10.16 -13.09 -18.28
C TYR A 759 -9.24 -13.63 -19.37
N ARG A 760 -9.10 -12.82 -20.41
CA ARG A 760 -8.10 -12.99 -21.46
C ARG A 760 -7.12 -11.84 -21.37
N LEU A 761 -5.83 -12.15 -21.54
CA LEU A 761 -4.74 -11.17 -21.55
C LEU A 761 -5.05 -9.97 -22.45
N MET A 762 -5.32 -8.82 -21.83
CA MET A 762 -5.65 -7.58 -22.53
C MET A 762 -5.43 -6.39 -21.60
N MET A 763 -4.70 -5.38 -22.06
CA MET A 763 -4.59 -4.09 -21.39
C MET A 763 -5.72 -3.18 -21.88
N HIS A 764 -6.47 -2.60 -20.96
CA HIS A 764 -7.51 -1.62 -21.25
C HIS A 764 -7.03 -0.22 -20.92
N ILE A 765 -7.14 0.68 -21.90
CA ILE A 765 -6.94 2.12 -21.76
C ILE A 765 -8.15 2.85 -22.32
N ASP A 766 -8.41 4.06 -21.85
CA ASP A 766 -9.48 4.91 -22.39
C ASP A 766 -9.06 5.62 -23.69
N THR A 767 -10.01 6.31 -24.31
CA THR A 767 -9.78 7.05 -25.56
C THR A 767 -8.85 8.25 -25.40
N ASP A 768 -8.84 8.94 -24.25
CA ASP A 768 -7.95 10.07 -24.01
C ASP A 768 -6.50 9.58 -23.90
N GLU A 769 -6.29 8.48 -23.19
CA GLU A 769 -5.01 7.80 -23.04
C GLU A 769 -4.48 7.35 -24.39
N ALA A 770 -5.30 6.65 -25.18
CA ALA A 770 -4.94 6.19 -26.51
C ALA A 770 -4.60 7.34 -27.46
N ASN A 771 -5.37 8.42 -27.45
CA ASN A 771 -5.09 9.61 -28.26
C ASN A 771 -3.78 10.30 -27.83
N ALA A 772 -3.54 10.44 -26.53
CA ALA A 772 -2.32 11.06 -26.00
C ALA A 772 -1.07 10.25 -26.36
N SER A 773 -1.17 8.92 -26.33
CA SER A 773 -0.08 7.99 -26.63
C SER A 773 0.05 7.61 -28.10
N HIS A 774 -0.89 8.04 -28.96
CA HIS A 774 -1.01 7.54 -30.34
C HIS A 774 -1.16 6.01 -30.40
N VAL A 775 -1.76 5.40 -29.38
CA VAL A 775 -2.01 3.96 -29.34
C VAL A 775 -3.28 3.62 -30.11
N LYS A 776 -3.22 2.56 -30.91
CA LYS A 776 -4.36 2.03 -31.65
C LYS A 776 -4.80 0.70 -31.05
N ASP A 777 -6.07 0.38 -31.27
CA ASP A 777 -6.64 -0.90 -30.88
C ASP A 777 -5.85 -2.08 -31.48
N GLY A 778 -5.52 -3.06 -30.64
CA GLY A 778 -4.69 -4.22 -31.00
C GLY A 778 -3.17 -3.98 -31.00
N GLN A 779 -2.70 -2.78 -30.64
CA GLN A 779 -1.27 -2.54 -30.45
C GLN A 779 -0.71 -3.33 -29.27
N ILE A 780 0.59 -3.57 -29.29
CA ILE A 780 1.28 -4.40 -28.29
C ILE A 780 2.05 -3.52 -27.31
N GLY A 781 1.84 -3.75 -26.01
CA GLY A 781 2.67 -3.27 -24.92
C GLY A 781 3.52 -4.39 -24.31
N TYR A 782 4.51 -3.99 -23.51
CA TYR A 782 5.38 -4.90 -22.76
C TYR A 782 5.50 -4.44 -21.32
N ILE A 783 5.31 -5.35 -20.38
CA ILE A 783 5.48 -5.05 -18.95
C ILE A 783 6.97 -4.87 -18.68
N GLU A 784 7.38 -3.66 -18.28
CA GLU A 784 8.79 -3.37 -17.96
C GLU A 784 9.16 -3.76 -16.53
N GLY A 785 8.18 -3.77 -15.64
CA GLY A 785 8.38 -4.13 -14.24
C GLY A 785 7.23 -3.72 -13.35
N ILE A 786 7.32 -4.12 -12.09
CA ILE A 786 6.33 -3.82 -11.06
C ILE A 786 6.63 -2.43 -10.47
N GLN A 787 5.66 -1.53 -10.57
CA GLN A 787 5.72 -0.21 -9.95
C GLN A 787 5.41 -0.28 -8.44
N ARG A 788 4.41 -1.07 -8.06
CA ARG A 788 3.96 -1.27 -6.67
C ARG A 788 3.35 -2.64 -6.49
N ARG A 789 3.66 -3.31 -5.37
CA ARG A 789 3.03 -4.56 -4.89
C ARG A 789 2.33 -4.28 -3.56
N GLU A 790 1.09 -4.74 -3.40
CA GLU A 790 0.26 -4.46 -2.22
C GLU A 790 0.64 -5.25 -0.96
#